data_AF-A0A833XKB2-F1
#
_entry.id   AF-A0A833XKB2-F1
#
_cell.length_a   1.000
_cell.length_b   1.000
_cell.length_c   1.000
_cell.angle_alpha   90.00
_cell.angle_beta   90.00
_cell.angle_gamma   90.00
#
_symmetry.space_group_name_H-M   'P 1'
#
loop_
_entity.id
_entity.type
_entity.pdbx_description
1 polymer ?
#
loop_
_entity_poly.entity_id
_entity_poly.type
_entity_poly.pdbx_seq_one_letter_code
_entity_poly.pdbx_strand_id
1 'polypeptide(L)'
;MGSTGEPDRKRRHFGSISPTAAATPKKQPFLPISEDKKLDITVLQYQNQKLVQKLEAQKVESFSLENKFSLLKLKQQPYDSTLAVVNKSLDKLVNDLESFSIKTRELSSEQDGKHLPVIDDGVPSTFKDAFLSRLIETGATENSSTYNCANHVKEDSETATEKTQNILRNIVAAIDNLRYLKDGLSAAVWKELPEDGASRQKTSHDLEKEVKNLRMEFSDLHLKHKSLARELQRHQNVHAKNKAEMKHLREELEVALSELEENNCNLASLKAQRNAAKGAFFPILNLGNNQGAGDRVRDTQKDLHDMESTLKELTDQASCRLTELKGLHDERIKILQHLSSLQNMLKNVKCISSSNAYLLVRDQTEKSKSEVLQYQALYEKLQVEKDNILWRERELNIKNDIADVFRRSSAVADFRAADLGIEIQKQIEEINMIESKLKEASREPGRKEIIAEFKTLLSSFPEDMSIMQSELSKYKEAASDVHSLRADVQSLSCILERKQVKECEASSARSADQVAEMQKLQALVQDLKESDRELKLILEMYRRESTDSRDVMEARDLEYKAWAHVQTLKSSLDEHNLELRVKTANEDEAISQQTLAAAEAEIAELRQRLEASKRDISRLTDVLKSKNEENESYLSEIESIGQAYDDMQNQNQHLLQQITERDDYNIKFDGVISKIDSLGG
;
A
#
# COMPACT_ATOMS: atom_id res chain seq x y z
N MET A 1 9.18 43.18 -7.31
CA MET A 1 7.97 44.02 -7.18
C MET A 1 7.23 43.52 -5.94
N GLY A 2 7.69 43.85 -4.73
CA GLY A 2 7.23 44.97 -3.88
C GLY A 2 6.50 44.35 -2.67
N SER A 3 7.15 44.12 -1.52
CA SER A 3 7.45 45.04 -0.41
C SER A 3 6.20 45.66 0.25
N THR A 4 5.85 45.13 1.42
CA THR A 4 5.22 45.80 2.59
C THR A 4 5.36 44.79 3.76
N GLY A 5 6.11 44.98 4.84
CA GLY A 5 6.60 46.20 5.46
C GLY A 5 5.71 46.62 6.63
N GLU A 6 5.57 45.77 7.66
CA GLU A 6 5.02 46.17 8.97
C GLU A 6 6.17 46.60 9.90
N PRO A 7 6.06 47.74 10.60
CA PRO A 7 7.08 48.16 11.55
C PRO A 7 6.76 47.68 12.97
N ASP A 8 7.82 47.17 13.57
CA ASP A 8 7.93 46.70 14.93
C ASP A 8 7.75 47.81 15.97
N ARG A 9 7.23 47.40 17.12
CA ARG A 9 6.91 48.21 18.29
C ARG A 9 8.19 48.70 18.97
N LYS A 10 8.51 49.99 18.86
CA LYS A 10 9.49 50.62 19.76
C LYS A 10 8.80 51.28 20.96
N ARG A 11 8.99 50.64 22.12
CA ARG A 11 8.83 51.21 23.46
C ARG A 11 9.35 52.65 23.50
N ARG A 12 8.49 53.59 23.89
CA ARG A 12 8.92 54.78 24.63
C ARG A 12 8.21 54.77 25.99
N HIS A 13 9.03 54.74 27.03
CA HIS A 13 8.63 54.99 28.40
C HIS A 13 8.06 56.42 28.49
N PHE A 14 6.84 56.56 29.01
CA PHE A 14 6.37 57.80 29.62
C PHE A 14 5.67 57.48 30.93
N GLY A 15 6.10 58.18 31.97
CA GLY A 15 5.69 58.00 33.35
C GLY A 15 4.23 58.38 33.61
N SER A 16 3.69 57.70 34.60
CA SER A 16 2.41 57.89 35.26
C SER A 16 2.27 59.27 35.91
N ILE A 17 1.20 60.02 35.56
CA ILE A 17 0.51 60.91 36.50
C ILE A 17 -0.99 60.95 36.12
N SER A 18 -1.85 60.57 37.05
CA SER A 18 -3.32 60.64 36.96
C SER A 18 -3.85 62.06 37.18
N PRO A 19 -5.10 62.38 36.75
CA PRO A 19 -5.60 63.75 36.64
C PRO A 19 -6.41 64.18 37.87
N THR A 20 -6.43 65.48 38.20
CA THR A 20 -7.48 66.06 39.04
C THR A 20 -7.72 67.55 38.77
N ALA A 21 -9.02 67.86 38.67
CA ALA A 21 -9.71 69.13 38.91
C ALA A 21 -9.81 70.23 37.83
N ALA A 22 -11.08 70.52 37.57
CA ALA A 22 -11.69 71.60 36.81
C ALA A 22 -11.43 73.01 37.37
N ALA A 23 -11.46 74.02 36.49
CA ALA A 23 -12.09 75.32 36.75
C ALA A 23 -12.28 76.15 35.45
N THR A 24 -13.27 77.02 35.50
CA THR A 24 -14.04 77.79 34.51
C THR A 24 -13.32 79.00 33.86
N PRO A 25 -13.95 79.70 32.88
CA PRO A 25 -13.27 80.30 31.73
C PRO A 25 -12.89 81.77 31.92
N LYS A 26 -11.84 82.22 31.22
CA LYS A 26 -11.61 83.65 30.95
C LYS A 26 -11.34 83.87 29.47
N LYS A 27 -12.27 84.58 28.84
CA LYS A 27 -12.13 85.18 27.50
C LYS A 27 -11.13 86.33 27.58
N GLN A 28 -10.13 86.33 26.69
CA GLN A 28 -9.46 87.52 26.14
C GLN A 28 -8.64 87.11 24.89
N PRO A 29 -8.28 88.04 23.99
CA PRO A 29 -8.75 88.02 22.61
C PRO A 29 -7.75 87.39 21.63
N PHE A 30 -8.31 87.00 20.47
CA PHE A 30 -7.64 86.49 19.28
C PHE A 30 -6.32 87.19 18.95
N LEU A 31 -5.23 86.41 19.00
CA LEU A 31 -4.03 86.66 18.19
C LEU A 31 -4.22 85.96 16.83
N PRO A 32 -3.78 86.55 15.71
CA PRO A 32 -3.86 85.90 14.40
C PRO A 32 -3.05 84.61 14.44
N ILE A 33 -3.70 83.48 14.20
CA ILE A 33 -3.05 82.17 14.09
C ILE A 33 -2.15 82.24 12.85
N SER A 34 -0.83 82.22 13.06
CA SER A 34 0.18 82.04 12.02
C SER A 34 -0.19 80.87 11.09
N GLU A 35 0.00 81.04 9.77
CA GLU A 35 -0.35 80.07 8.73
C GLU A 35 0.18 78.65 9.00
N ASP A 36 1.35 78.52 9.66
CA ASP A 36 1.93 77.23 10.07
C ASP A 36 1.02 76.42 11.01
N LYS A 37 0.37 77.08 11.97
CA LYS A 37 -0.53 76.40 12.91
C LYS A 37 -1.83 75.97 12.24
N LYS A 38 -2.25 76.66 11.17
CA LYS A 38 -3.43 76.30 10.39
C LYS A 38 -3.14 75.07 9.52
N LEU A 39 -1.94 75.00 8.95
CA LEU A 39 -1.46 73.83 8.20
C LEU A 39 -1.37 72.59 9.10
N ASP A 40 -0.79 72.71 10.30
CA ASP A 40 -0.69 71.61 11.28
C ASP A 40 -2.07 71.07 11.71
N ILE A 41 -3.06 71.93 11.92
CA ILE A 41 -4.43 71.50 12.27
C ILE A 41 -5.07 70.71 11.11
N THR A 42 -4.88 71.15 9.86
CA THR A 42 -5.42 70.44 8.69
C THR A 42 -4.73 69.08 8.46
N VAL A 43 -3.42 68.99 8.69
CA VAL A 43 -2.68 67.72 8.59
C VAL A 43 -3.12 66.75 9.68
N LEU A 44 -3.31 67.22 10.93
CA LEU A 44 -3.82 66.41 12.03
C LEU A 44 -5.26 65.94 11.78
N GLN A 45 -6.13 66.79 11.22
CA GLN A 45 -7.50 66.40 10.84
C GLN A 45 -7.48 65.32 9.76
N TYR A 46 -6.64 65.45 8.73
CA TYR A 46 -6.50 64.44 7.68
C TYR A 46 -5.94 63.11 8.22
N GLN A 47 -4.94 63.16 9.11
CA GLN A 47 -4.39 61.98 9.76
C GLN A 47 -5.45 61.28 10.64
N ASN A 48 -6.23 62.04 11.42
CA ASN A 48 -7.33 61.49 12.22
C ASN A 48 -8.42 60.88 11.33
N GLN A 49 -8.79 61.51 10.22
CA GLN A 49 -9.77 60.96 9.29
C GLN A 49 -9.28 59.64 8.68
N LYS A 50 -8.00 59.56 8.33
CA LYS A 50 -7.38 58.32 7.81
C LYS A 50 -7.31 57.22 8.87
N LEU A 51 -7.08 57.57 10.14
CA LEU A 51 -7.12 56.61 11.25
C LEU A 51 -8.53 56.09 11.50
N VAL A 52 -9.55 56.95 11.44
CA VAL A 52 -10.96 56.55 11.57
C VAL A 52 -11.34 55.58 10.44
N GLN A 53 -10.98 55.87 9.20
CA GLN A 53 -11.23 54.96 8.07
C GLN A 53 -10.54 53.60 8.24
N LYS A 54 -9.30 53.57 8.74
CA LYS A 54 -8.61 52.30 9.04
C LYS A 54 -9.28 51.53 10.17
N LEU A 55 -9.78 52.22 11.19
CA LEU A 55 -10.44 51.61 12.33
C LEU A 55 -11.82 51.06 11.94
N GLU A 56 -12.55 51.76 11.08
CA GLU A 56 -13.80 51.30 10.46
C GLU A 56 -13.56 50.02 9.64
N ALA A 57 -12.53 50.02 8.78
CA ALA A 57 -12.17 48.86 7.97
C ALA A 57 -11.79 47.64 8.84
N GLN A 58 -10.99 47.85 9.89
CA GLN A 58 -10.59 46.79 10.82
C GLN A 58 -11.78 46.24 11.61
N LYS A 59 -12.77 47.07 11.96
CA LYS A 59 -14.01 46.62 12.62
C LYS A 59 -14.84 45.72 11.70
N VAL A 60 -14.99 46.09 10.43
CA VAL A 60 -15.71 45.27 9.44
C VAL A 60 -15.00 43.94 9.22
N GLU A 61 -13.67 43.95 9.13
CA GLU A 61 -12.87 42.72 9.02
C GLU A 61 -13.00 41.83 10.27
N SER A 62 -12.97 42.42 11.46
CA SER A 62 -13.15 41.70 12.72
C SER A 62 -14.54 41.05 12.80
N PHE A 63 -15.59 41.76 12.38
CA PHE A 63 -16.94 41.21 12.32
C PHE A 63 -17.07 40.06 11.31
N SER A 64 -16.42 40.19 10.14
CA SER A 64 -16.33 39.11 9.15
C SER A 64 -15.61 37.87 9.68
N LEU A 65 -14.51 38.04 10.41
CA LEU A 65 -13.78 36.94 11.05
C LEU A 65 -14.59 36.27 12.17
N GLU A 66 -15.28 37.05 13.00
CA GLU A 66 -16.14 36.53 14.07
C GLU A 66 -17.32 35.71 13.49
N ASN A 67 -17.92 36.17 12.39
CA ASN A 67 -18.97 35.42 11.67
C ASN A 67 -18.42 34.12 11.08
N LYS A 68 -17.21 34.14 10.49
CA LYS A 68 -16.56 32.93 9.97
C LYS A 68 -16.25 31.95 11.11
N PHE A 69 -15.78 32.43 12.26
CA PHE A 69 -15.51 31.60 13.43
C PHE A 69 -16.79 30.94 13.95
N SER A 70 -17.88 31.71 14.07
CA SER A 70 -19.19 31.21 14.48
C SER A 70 -19.72 30.13 13.52
N LEU A 71 -19.56 30.35 12.20
CA LEU A 71 -19.94 29.37 11.19
C LEU A 71 -19.11 28.08 11.27
N LEU A 72 -17.79 28.19 11.49
CA LEU A 72 -16.91 27.03 11.67
C LEU A 72 -17.27 26.24 12.93
N LYS A 73 -17.58 26.93 14.03
CA LYS A 73 -18.02 26.29 15.27
C LYS A 73 -19.34 25.53 15.10
N LEU A 74 -20.28 26.08 14.33
CA LEU A 74 -21.56 25.43 14.03
C LEU A 74 -21.37 24.20 13.12
N LYS A 75 -20.41 24.26 12.20
CA LYS A 75 -19.99 23.10 11.39
C LYS A 75 -19.26 22.02 12.20
N GLN A 76 -18.61 22.37 13.30
CA GLN A 76 -17.88 21.43 14.15
C GLN A 76 -18.80 20.63 15.09
N GLN A 77 -19.91 21.21 15.58
CA GLN A 77 -20.86 20.51 16.46
C GLN A 77 -21.33 19.11 15.99
N PRO A 78 -21.76 18.90 14.73
CA PRO A 78 -22.17 17.56 14.29
C PRO A 78 -21.00 16.57 14.28
N TYR A 79 -19.78 17.04 13.99
CA TYR A 79 -18.57 16.22 14.03
C TYR A 79 -18.24 15.80 15.46
N ASP A 80 -18.29 16.72 16.42
CA ASP A 80 -18.08 16.41 17.84
C ASP A 80 -19.14 15.42 18.35
N SER A 81 -20.40 15.56 17.92
CA SER A 81 -21.47 14.61 18.25
C SER A 81 -21.22 13.22 17.65
N THR A 82 -20.72 13.14 16.42
CA THR A 82 -20.36 11.86 15.79
C THR A 82 -19.18 11.22 16.51
N LEU A 83 -18.16 12.01 16.87
CA LEU A 83 -16.98 11.55 17.58
C LEU A 83 -17.33 10.99 18.96
N ALA A 84 -18.26 11.61 19.69
CA ALA A 84 -18.75 11.08 20.96
C ALA A 84 -19.46 9.71 20.82
N VAL A 85 -20.26 9.53 19.76
CA VAL A 85 -20.92 8.24 19.47
C VAL A 85 -19.89 7.17 19.11
N VAL A 86 -18.89 7.52 18.29
CA VAL A 86 -17.81 6.61 17.91
C VAL A 86 -17.02 6.19 19.14
N ASN A 87 -16.60 7.12 20.00
CA ASN A 87 -15.89 6.79 21.24
C ASN A 87 -16.69 5.82 22.13
N LYS A 88 -17.99 6.08 22.33
CA LYS A 88 -18.86 5.19 23.10
C LYS A 88 -18.95 3.78 22.50
N SER A 89 -18.94 3.66 21.17
CA SER A 89 -18.97 2.36 20.49
C SER A 89 -17.63 1.60 20.62
N LEU A 90 -16.50 2.33 20.58
CA LEU A 90 -15.17 1.76 20.78
C LEU A 90 -14.99 1.28 22.22
N ASP A 91 -15.42 2.06 23.21
CA ASP A 91 -15.36 1.65 24.61
C ASP A 91 -16.14 0.36 24.87
N LYS A 92 -17.33 0.24 24.26
CA LYS A 92 -18.13 -0.98 24.35
C LYS A 92 -17.40 -2.17 23.75
N LEU A 93 -16.80 -2.02 22.57
CA LEU A 93 -16.02 -3.08 21.92
C LEU A 93 -14.84 -3.53 22.78
N VAL A 94 -14.11 -2.58 23.39
CA VAL A 94 -12.97 -2.89 24.27
C VAL A 94 -13.43 -3.68 25.50
N ASN A 95 -14.55 -3.29 26.13
CA ASN A 95 -15.11 -4.01 27.27
C ASN A 95 -15.59 -5.42 26.89
N ASP A 96 -16.24 -5.57 25.73
CA ASP A 96 -16.67 -6.88 25.23
C ASP A 96 -15.45 -7.79 24.99
N LEU A 97 -14.39 -7.26 24.35
CA LEU A 97 -13.14 -7.98 24.09
C LEU A 97 -12.42 -8.40 25.38
N GLU A 98 -12.41 -7.54 26.40
CA GLU A 98 -11.90 -7.86 27.73
C GLU A 98 -12.62 -9.07 28.32
N SER A 99 -13.97 -9.06 28.29
CA SER A 99 -14.79 -10.16 28.79
C SER A 99 -14.53 -11.48 28.05
N PHE A 100 -14.33 -11.43 26.73
CA PHE A 100 -14.01 -12.62 25.94
C PHE A 100 -12.61 -13.14 26.25
N SER A 101 -11.62 -12.24 26.41
CA SER A 101 -10.24 -12.63 26.73
C SER A 101 -10.15 -13.41 28.05
N ILE A 102 -10.94 -12.99 29.06
CA ILE A 102 -11.02 -13.64 30.37
C ILE A 102 -11.62 -15.05 30.21
N LYS A 103 -12.75 -15.17 29.50
CA LYS A 103 -13.40 -16.47 29.24
C LYS A 103 -12.48 -17.44 28.50
N THR A 104 -11.75 -16.98 27.49
CA THR A 104 -10.81 -17.83 26.74
C THR A 104 -9.68 -18.34 27.62
N ARG A 105 -9.17 -17.50 28.55
CA ARG A 105 -8.16 -17.92 29.51
C ARG A 105 -8.70 -18.95 30.50
N GLU A 106 -9.89 -18.72 31.07
CA GLU A 106 -10.53 -19.64 32.02
C GLU A 106 -10.76 -21.03 31.41
N LEU A 107 -11.29 -21.08 30.18
CA LEU A 107 -11.50 -22.32 29.43
C LEU A 107 -10.20 -23.11 29.19
N SER A 108 -9.08 -22.40 29.00
CA SER A 108 -7.77 -23.04 28.80
C SER A 108 -7.15 -23.59 30.08
N SER A 109 -7.58 -23.10 31.25
CA SER A 109 -7.07 -23.54 32.56
C SER A 109 -7.88 -24.66 33.22
N GLU A 110 -9.17 -24.83 32.89
CA GLU A 110 -10.04 -25.85 33.50
C GLU A 110 -9.73 -27.29 33.03
N GLN A 111 -8.98 -27.48 31.93
CA GLN A 111 -8.62 -28.81 31.43
C GLN A 111 -7.44 -29.47 32.17
N ASP A 112 -6.76 -28.77 33.08
CA ASP A 112 -5.50 -29.22 33.68
C ASP A 112 -5.63 -29.58 35.18
N GLY A 113 -6.51 -30.53 35.49
CA GLY A 113 -6.60 -31.13 36.81
C GLY A 113 -5.52 -32.18 37.11
N LYS A 114 -4.64 -32.52 36.16
CA LYS A 114 -3.70 -33.64 36.30
C LYS A 114 -2.41 -33.51 35.48
N HIS A 115 -1.68 -32.40 35.49
CA HIS A 115 -0.23 -32.49 35.33
C HIS A 115 0.47 -31.29 35.98
N LEU A 116 1.27 -31.58 37.01
CA LEU A 116 2.13 -30.59 37.67
C LEU A 116 3.25 -30.20 36.68
N PRO A 117 3.46 -28.91 36.34
CA PRO A 117 4.58 -28.55 35.49
C PRO A 117 5.87 -28.56 36.33
N VAL A 118 6.82 -29.36 35.86
CA VAL A 118 8.22 -29.31 36.28
C VAL A 118 8.74 -27.92 35.92
N ILE A 119 9.22 -27.21 36.95
CA ILE A 119 9.92 -25.94 36.84
C ILE A 119 11.22 -26.21 36.06
N ASP A 120 11.29 -25.77 34.82
CA ASP A 120 12.56 -25.61 34.10
C ASP A 120 12.97 -24.13 34.17
N ASP A 121 14.18 -23.92 34.66
CA ASP A 121 14.74 -22.65 35.08
C ASP A 121 15.29 -21.92 33.86
N GLY A 122 14.47 -21.06 33.25
CA GLY A 122 14.82 -20.32 32.05
C GLY A 122 13.91 -19.12 31.80
N VAL A 123 14.27 -17.97 32.40
CA VAL A 123 13.72 -16.60 32.26
C VAL A 123 12.59 -16.45 31.20
N PRO A 124 11.30 -16.53 31.58
CA PRO A 124 10.20 -16.30 30.64
C PRO A 124 9.19 -15.21 31.07
N SER A 125 9.60 -14.19 31.83
CA SER A 125 8.71 -13.07 32.22
C SER A 125 9.04 -11.73 31.54
N THR A 126 10.32 -11.38 31.41
CA THR A 126 10.76 -10.05 30.91
C THR A 126 10.51 -9.82 29.42
N PHE A 127 10.53 -10.87 28.59
CA PHE A 127 10.33 -10.75 27.14
C PHE A 127 8.87 -10.51 26.76
N LYS A 128 7.94 -11.15 27.47
CA LYS A 128 6.49 -11.00 27.26
C LYS A 128 6.02 -9.61 27.70
N ASP A 129 6.47 -9.15 28.86
CA ASP A 129 6.15 -7.80 29.34
C ASP A 129 6.69 -6.71 28.39
N ALA A 130 7.92 -6.84 27.89
CA ALA A 130 8.49 -5.88 26.94
C ALA A 130 7.83 -5.88 25.55
N PHE A 131 7.27 -7.01 25.12
CA PHE A 131 6.49 -7.10 23.87
C PHE A 131 5.11 -6.44 24.02
N LEU A 132 4.45 -6.69 25.16
CA LEU A 132 3.13 -6.13 25.47
C LEU A 132 3.19 -4.61 25.65
N SER A 133 4.20 -4.09 26.36
CA SER A 133 4.40 -2.64 26.50
C SER A 133 4.63 -1.94 25.16
N ARG A 134 5.25 -2.63 24.19
CA ARG A 134 5.55 -2.08 22.87
C ARG A 134 4.40 -2.15 21.88
N LEU A 135 3.44 -3.06 22.08
CA LEU A 135 2.21 -3.10 21.27
C LEU A 135 1.26 -1.95 21.63
N ILE A 136 1.37 -1.44 22.86
CA ILE A 136 0.61 -0.31 23.39
C ILE A 136 1.29 1.03 23.04
N GLU A 137 2.61 1.05 22.81
CA GLU A 137 3.33 2.21 22.25
C GLU A 137 2.87 2.46 20.79
N THR A 138 1.84 3.29 20.64
CA THR A 138 1.31 3.78 19.36
C THR A 138 2.39 4.49 18.55
N GLY A 139 2.58 4.06 17.31
CA GLY A 139 3.53 4.67 16.38
C GLY A 139 3.16 6.10 15.98
N ALA A 140 4.18 6.97 15.92
CA ALA A 140 4.25 8.22 15.15
C ALA A 140 3.22 9.35 15.36
N THR A 141 2.24 9.29 16.26
CA THR A 141 1.30 10.42 16.49
C THR A 141 1.19 10.96 17.91
N GLU A 142 2.01 10.50 18.85
CA GLU A 142 2.02 11.03 20.22
C GLU A 142 3.41 11.55 20.58
N ASN A 143 3.67 12.80 20.19
CA ASN A 143 4.44 13.77 20.99
C ASN A 143 4.69 15.06 20.19
N SER A 144 3.64 15.87 20.06
CA SER A 144 3.78 17.30 19.87
C SER A 144 2.48 18.02 20.22
N SER A 145 2.11 18.03 21.51
CA SER A 145 1.13 19.00 22.02
C SER A 145 1.45 19.39 23.47
N THR A 146 2.64 19.94 23.67
CA THR A 146 2.87 20.86 24.79
C THR A 146 1.99 22.09 24.54
N TYR A 147 0.79 22.13 25.16
CA TYR A 147 0.20 23.29 25.84
C TYR A 147 -1.25 22.98 26.32
N ASN A 148 -1.38 22.86 27.64
CA ASN A 148 -2.55 23.16 28.49
C ASN A 148 -3.95 22.60 28.13
N CYS A 149 -4.11 21.28 28.16
CA CYS A 149 -5.41 20.67 28.52
C CYS A 149 -5.18 19.33 29.24
N ALA A 150 -4.39 19.36 30.31
CA ALA A 150 -4.15 18.20 31.16
C ALA A 150 -5.03 18.33 32.40
N ASN A 151 -5.98 17.41 32.56
CA ASN A 151 -6.26 16.71 33.82
C ASN A 151 -7.47 15.75 33.70
N HIS A 152 -8.33 15.86 32.68
CA HIS A 152 -9.48 14.95 32.51
C HIS A 152 -9.31 13.83 31.47
N VAL A 153 -8.41 13.97 30.49
CA VAL A 153 -8.23 12.97 29.40
C VAL A 153 -7.18 11.90 29.72
N LYS A 154 -6.39 12.08 30.78
CA LYS A 154 -5.32 11.14 31.15
C LYS A 154 -5.84 9.85 31.82
N GLU A 155 -6.88 9.92 32.65
CA GLU A 155 -7.42 8.73 33.34
C GLU A 155 -8.14 7.76 32.39
N ASP A 156 -8.92 8.27 31.43
CA ASP A 156 -9.60 7.42 30.44
C ASP A 156 -8.60 6.76 29.47
N SER A 157 -7.51 7.46 29.14
CA SER A 157 -6.40 6.92 28.34
C SER A 157 -5.64 5.81 29.09
N GLU A 158 -5.30 6.02 30.36
CA GLU A 158 -4.56 5.04 31.15
C GLU A 158 -5.39 3.76 31.41
N THR A 159 -6.67 3.89 31.74
CA THR A 159 -7.56 2.73 31.95
C THR A 159 -7.80 1.92 30.65
N ALA A 160 -7.90 2.58 29.49
CA ALA A 160 -8.00 1.89 28.20
C ALA A 160 -6.71 1.14 27.83
N THR A 161 -5.54 1.70 28.16
CA THR A 161 -4.25 1.01 27.95
C THR A 161 -4.09 -0.22 28.84
N GLU A 162 -4.54 -0.14 30.10
CA GLU A 162 -4.49 -1.25 31.05
C GLU A 162 -5.40 -2.41 30.62
N LYS A 163 -6.65 -2.12 30.19
CA LYS A 163 -7.56 -3.13 29.63
C LYS A 163 -6.98 -3.82 28.40
N THR A 164 -6.38 -3.05 27.50
CA THR A 164 -5.71 -3.59 26.31
C THR A 164 -4.54 -4.51 26.71
N GLN A 165 -3.76 -4.12 27.72
CA GLN A 165 -2.67 -4.94 28.24
C GLN A 165 -3.18 -6.26 28.83
N ASN A 166 -4.28 -6.22 29.60
CA ASN A 166 -4.90 -7.40 30.19
C ASN A 166 -5.46 -8.36 29.13
N ILE A 167 -6.14 -7.83 28.10
CA ILE A 167 -6.62 -8.61 26.94
C ILE A 167 -5.46 -9.37 26.29
N LEU A 168 -4.37 -8.67 25.97
CA LEU A 168 -3.23 -9.26 25.30
C LEU A 168 -2.51 -10.29 26.17
N ARG A 169 -2.33 -10.02 27.48
CA ARG A 169 -1.79 -10.98 28.45
C ARG A 169 -2.61 -12.26 28.48
N ASN A 170 -3.94 -12.15 28.54
CA ASN A 170 -4.85 -13.29 28.58
C ASN A 170 -4.79 -14.13 27.29
N ILE A 171 -4.75 -13.48 26.12
CA ILE A 171 -4.63 -14.16 24.83
C ILE A 171 -3.30 -14.91 24.71
N VAL A 172 -2.19 -14.26 25.08
CA VAL A 172 -0.86 -14.90 25.06
C VAL A 172 -0.83 -16.12 25.99
N ALA A 173 -1.37 -15.99 27.20
CA ALA A 173 -1.48 -17.11 28.13
C ALA A 173 -2.32 -18.28 27.57
N ALA A 174 -3.45 -17.99 26.93
CA ALA A 174 -4.29 -19.03 26.32
C ALA A 174 -3.58 -19.74 25.15
N ILE A 175 -2.83 -19.01 24.32
CA ILE A 175 -2.03 -19.59 23.23
C ILE A 175 -0.93 -20.50 23.79
N ASP A 176 -0.25 -20.08 24.85
CA ASP A 176 0.80 -20.88 25.48
C ASP A 176 0.24 -22.15 26.13
N ASN A 177 -0.93 -22.07 26.77
CA ASN A 177 -1.64 -23.25 27.30
C ASN A 177 -2.02 -24.23 26.18
N LEU A 178 -2.55 -23.73 25.06
CA LEU A 178 -2.88 -24.58 23.90
C LEU A 178 -1.64 -25.24 23.29
N ARG A 179 -0.51 -24.53 23.25
CA ARG A 179 0.77 -25.10 22.82
C ARG A 179 1.23 -26.20 23.77
N TYR A 180 1.14 -25.97 25.07
CA TYR A 180 1.49 -26.97 26.08
C TYR A 180 0.60 -28.23 25.97
N LEU A 181 -0.72 -28.06 25.83
CA LEU A 181 -1.66 -29.16 25.58
C LEU A 181 -1.31 -29.93 24.31
N LYS A 182 -1.01 -29.24 23.21
CA LYS A 182 -0.60 -29.86 21.95
C LYS A 182 0.70 -30.66 22.10
N ASP A 183 1.69 -30.10 22.79
CA ASP A 183 2.99 -30.76 22.98
C ASP A 183 2.85 -31.97 23.92
N GLY A 184 2.02 -31.87 24.98
CA GLY A 184 1.67 -32.97 25.87
C GLY A 184 0.90 -34.10 25.17
N LEU A 185 -0.10 -33.76 24.34
CA LEU A 185 -0.82 -34.72 23.47
C LEU A 185 0.13 -35.39 22.49
N SER A 186 1.03 -34.63 21.87
CA SER A 186 2.04 -35.18 20.97
C SER A 186 2.91 -36.18 21.72
N ALA A 187 3.44 -35.82 22.89
CA ALA A 187 4.26 -36.71 23.72
C ALA A 187 3.50 -37.97 24.19
N ALA A 188 2.20 -37.87 24.49
CA ALA A 188 1.36 -39.00 24.86
C ALA A 188 1.12 -39.95 23.68
N VAL A 189 0.78 -39.42 22.49
CA VAL A 189 0.65 -40.19 21.25
C VAL A 189 1.97 -40.87 20.89
N TRP A 190 3.10 -40.22 21.15
CA TRP A 190 4.43 -40.80 20.94
C TRP A 190 4.76 -41.96 21.89
N LYS A 191 4.24 -41.96 23.12
CA LYS A 191 4.42 -43.08 24.06
C LYS A 191 3.59 -44.32 23.71
N GLU A 192 2.45 -44.14 23.04
CA GLU A 192 1.52 -45.22 22.69
C GLU A 192 1.80 -45.83 21.30
N LEU A 193 2.72 -45.28 20.51
CA LEU A 193 3.11 -45.86 19.22
C LEU A 193 4.05 -47.06 19.42
N PRO A 194 3.84 -48.21 18.73
CA PRO A 194 4.70 -49.39 18.86
C PRO A 194 6.16 -49.08 18.49
N GLU A 195 7.13 -49.72 19.17
CA GLU A 195 8.56 -49.70 18.83
C GLU A 195 8.81 -50.38 17.47
N ASP A 196 8.46 -49.69 16.38
CA ASP A 196 8.80 -50.13 15.03
C ASP A 196 10.06 -49.41 14.56
N GLY A 197 11.20 -50.08 14.75
CA GLY A 197 12.51 -49.75 14.18
C GLY A 197 13.26 -48.57 14.80
N ALA A 198 14.45 -48.83 15.36
CA ALA A 198 15.41 -47.83 15.84
C ALA A 198 15.81 -46.76 14.79
N SER A 199 15.51 -46.97 13.51
CA SER A 199 15.71 -46.01 12.41
C SER A 199 14.68 -44.88 12.40
N ARG A 200 13.43 -45.12 12.83
CA ARG A 200 12.35 -44.12 12.85
C ARG A 200 12.50 -43.15 14.02
N GLN A 201 12.97 -43.63 15.17
CA GLN A 201 13.26 -42.78 16.34
C GLN A 201 14.44 -41.84 16.11
N LYS A 202 15.53 -42.29 15.45
CA LYS A 202 16.68 -41.43 15.12
C LYS A 202 16.31 -40.30 14.17
N THR A 203 15.64 -40.64 13.06
CA THR A 203 15.18 -39.64 12.09
C THR A 203 14.19 -38.63 12.69
N SER A 204 13.36 -39.06 13.64
CA SER A 204 12.46 -38.16 14.38
C SER A 204 13.19 -37.23 15.36
N HIS A 205 14.14 -37.76 16.15
CA HIS A 205 14.93 -36.94 17.09
C HIS A 205 15.82 -35.93 16.34
N ASP A 206 16.36 -36.32 15.20
CA ASP A 206 17.12 -35.42 14.33
C ASP A 206 16.21 -34.30 13.77
N LEU A 207 14.98 -34.62 13.39
CA LEU A 207 13.98 -33.64 12.95
C LEU A 207 13.55 -32.70 14.09
N GLU A 208 13.34 -33.18 15.31
CA GLU A 208 13.04 -32.33 16.47
C GLU A 208 14.18 -31.37 16.79
N LYS A 209 15.43 -31.85 16.71
CA LYS A 209 16.63 -31.02 16.90
C LYS A 209 16.75 -29.97 15.81
N GLU A 210 16.46 -30.32 14.56
CA GLU A 210 16.45 -29.40 13.43
C GLU A 210 15.35 -28.34 13.58
N VAL A 211 14.14 -28.72 13.99
CA VAL A 211 13.05 -27.79 14.29
C VAL A 211 13.41 -26.85 15.45
N LYS A 212 14.09 -27.34 16.50
CA LYS A 212 14.60 -26.48 17.59
C LYS A 212 15.68 -25.52 17.09
N ASN A 213 16.61 -25.98 16.26
CA ASN A 213 17.64 -25.14 15.66
C ASN A 213 17.02 -24.05 14.77
N LEU A 214 16.06 -24.41 13.90
CA LEU A 214 15.36 -23.44 13.05
C LEU A 214 14.60 -22.39 13.87
N ARG A 215 13.97 -22.79 14.99
CA ARG A 215 13.34 -21.82 15.91
C ARG A 215 14.34 -20.87 16.55
N MET A 216 15.51 -21.37 16.93
CA MET A 216 16.60 -20.55 17.48
C MET A 216 17.14 -19.58 16.43
N GLU A 217 17.43 -20.05 15.21
CA GLU A 217 17.89 -19.21 14.11
C GLU A 217 16.85 -18.14 13.72
N PHE A 218 15.56 -18.49 13.71
CA PHE A 218 14.49 -17.54 13.49
C PHE A 218 14.42 -16.47 14.59
N SER A 219 14.60 -16.86 15.85
CA SER A 219 14.64 -15.93 16.98
C SER A 219 15.83 -14.98 16.88
N ASP A 220 17.00 -15.49 16.49
CA ASP A 220 18.22 -14.72 16.25
C ASP A 220 18.04 -13.74 15.08
N LEU A 221 17.42 -14.19 13.99
CA LEU A 221 17.09 -13.35 12.84
C LEU A 221 16.11 -12.23 13.24
N HIS A 222 15.11 -12.54 14.06
CA HIS A 222 14.18 -11.53 14.57
C HIS A 222 14.89 -10.50 15.47
N LEU A 223 15.83 -10.92 16.32
CA LEU A 223 16.66 -10.01 17.11
C LEU A 223 17.51 -9.09 16.23
N LYS A 224 18.13 -9.61 15.16
CA LYS A 224 18.88 -8.83 14.17
C LYS A 224 17.99 -7.84 13.41
N HIS A 225 16.81 -8.27 13.00
CA HIS A 225 15.84 -7.37 12.37
C HIS A 225 15.44 -6.24 13.33
N LYS A 226 15.23 -6.56 14.60
CA LYS A 226 14.90 -5.59 15.65
C LYS A 226 16.04 -4.60 15.93
N SER A 227 17.30 -5.02 15.87
CA SER A 227 18.43 -4.09 16.04
C SER A 227 18.58 -3.18 14.82
N LEU A 228 18.43 -3.73 13.62
CA LEU A 228 18.46 -2.96 12.37
C LEU A 228 17.34 -1.93 12.30
N ALA A 229 16.11 -2.31 12.66
CA ALA A 229 14.97 -1.39 12.71
C ALA A 229 15.20 -0.24 13.70
N ARG A 230 15.81 -0.51 14.87
CA ARG A 230 16.19 0.54 15.83
C ARG A 230 17.25 1.47 15.26
N GLU A 231 18.22 0.95 14.52
CA GLU A 231 19.26 1.76 13.88
C GLU A 231 18.66 2.67 12.80
N LEU A 232 17.77 2.12 11.96
CA LEU A 232 17.09 2.87 10.92
C LEU A 232 16.22 4.00 11.52
N GLN A 233 15.50 3.71 12.60
CA GLN A 233 14.76 4.74 13.33
C GLN A 233 15.69 5.82 13.90
N ARG A 234 16.86 5.46 14.44
CA ARG A 234 17.85 6.43 14.91
C ARG A 234 18.35 7.31 13.77
N HIS A 235 18.65 6.74 12.61
CA HIS A 235 19.05 7.52 11.44
C HIS A 235 17.96 8.48 10.97
N GLN A 236 16.70 8.05 10.94
CA GLN A 236 15.57 8.92 10.59
C GLN A 236 15.42 10.09 11.57
N ASN A 237 15.54 9.82 12.88
CA ASN A 237 15.45 10.85 13.92
C ASN A 237 16.61 11.85 13.81
N VAL A 238 17.84 11.37 13.61
CA VAL A 238 19.02 12.25 13.40
C VAL A 238 18.86 13.08 12.14
N HIS A 239 18.38 12.49 11.05
CA HIS A 239 18.12 13.23 9.81
C HIS A 239 17.03 14.31 10.01
N ALA A 240 15.95 14.01 10.73
CA ALA A 240 14.92 14.99 11.06
C ALA A 240 15.47 16.14 11.91
N LYS A 241 16.32 15.85 12.90
CA LYS A 241 17.01 16.84 13.72
C LYS A 241 17.93 17.73 12.88
N ASN A 242 18.80 17.13 12.07
CA ASN A 242 19.70 17.87 11.18
C ASN A 242 18.92 18.74 10.18
N LYS A 243 17.79 18.25 9.66
CA LYS A 243 16.91 19.02 8.78
C LYS A 243 16.31 20.24 9.49
N ALA A 244 15.94 20.12 10.77
CA ALA A 244 15.46 21.24 11.57
C ALA A 244 16.58 22.25 11.86
N GLU A 245 17.77 21.78 12.24
CA GLU A 245 18.95 22.63 12.46
C GLU A 245 19.35 23.38 11.19
N MET A 246 19.33 22.74 10.01
CA MET A 246 19.60 23.40 8.73
C MET A 246 18.55 24.46 8.36
N LYS A 247 17.30 24.32 8.80
CA LYS A 247 16.28 25.37 8.65
C LYS A 247 16.56 26.54 9.59
N HIS A 248 16.84 26.26 10.85
CA HIS A 248 17.18 27.28 11.84
C HIS A 248 18.41 28.11 11.42
N LEU A 249 19.50 27.45 11.01
CA LEU A 249 20.72 28.13 10.53
C LEU A 249 20.45 28.97 9.27
N ARG A 250 19.52 28.55 8.41
CA ARG A 250 19.11 29.32 7.24
C ARG A 250 18.35 30.58 7.65
N GLU A 251 17.42 30.45 8.58
CA GLU A 251 16.66 31.58 9.14
C GLU A 251 17.61 32.57 9.84
N GLU A 252 18.56 32.09 10.64
CA GLU A 252 19.60 32.92 11.27
C GLU A 252 20.47 33.66 10.24
N LEU A 253 20.85 32.98 9.14
CA LEU A 253 21.62 33.60 8.07
C LEU A 253 20.82 34.72 7.36
N GLU A 254 19.53 34.50 7.13
CA GLU A 254 18.63 35.48 6.51
C GLU A 254 18.43 36.72 7.40
N VAL A 255 18.32 36.51 8.72
CA VAL A 255 18.33 37.60 9.70
C VAL A 255 19.65 38.37 9.66
N ALA A 256 20.79 37.68 9.71
CA ALA A 256 22.10 38.34 9.67
C ALA A 256 22.37 39.10 8.35
N LEU A 257 21.88 38.58 7.23
CA LEU A 257 21.94 39.28 5.94
C LEU A 257 21.11 40.56 5.94
N SER A 258 19.91 40.51 6.52
CA SER A 258 19.03 41.69 6.65
C SER A 258 19.65 42.76 7.57
N GLU A 259 20.25 42.34 8.68
CA GLU A 259 20.98 43.25 9.58
C GLU A 259 22.21 43.88 8.90
N LEU A 260 22.94 43.12 8.08
CA LEU A 260 24.08 43.64 7.31
C LEU A 260 23.64 44.66 6.26
N GLU A 261 22.52 44.41 5.58
CA GLU A 261 21.94 45.34 4.60
C GLU A 261 21.49 46.65 5.28
N GLU A 262 20.81 46.57 6.43
CA GLU A 262 20.44 47.73 7.23
C GLU A 262 21.68 48.55 7.66
N ASN A 263 22.72 47.87 8.15
CA ASN A 263 23.98 48.51 8.54
C ASN A 263 24.67 49.21 7.36
N ASN A 264 24.63 48.61 6.16
CA ASN A 264 25.15 49.25 4.95
C ASN A 264 24.35 50.49 4.55
N CYS A 265 23.01 50.46 4.65
CA CYS A 265 22.16 51.64 4.44
C CYS A 265 22.47 52.77 5.43
N ASN A 266 22.67 52.42 6.71
CA ASN A 266 23.06 53.37 7.75
C ASN A 266 24.46 53.96 7.51
N LEU A 267 25.40 53.16 7.02
CA LEU A 267 26.74 53.64 6.69
C LEU A 267 26.74 54.56 5.46
N ALA A 268 25.85 54.30 4.48
CA ALA A 268 25.65 55.17 3.33
C ALA A 268 25.08 56.54 3.72
N SER A 269 24.11 56.57 4.64
CA SER A 269 23.53 57.82 5.14
C SER A 269 24.54 58.66 5.94
N LEU A 270 25.34 58.02 6.81
CA LEU A 270 26.44 58.69 7.54
C LEU A 270 27.53 59.23 6.61
N LYS A 271 27.87 58.50 5.53
CA LYS A 271 28.80 59.00 4.50
C LYS A 271 28.24 60.22 3.77
N ALA A 272 26.96 60.22 3.43
CA ALA A 272 26.31 61.37 2.79
C ALA A 272 26.32 62.61 3.70
N GLN A 273 26.02 62.44 5.00
CA GLN A 273 26.06 63.52 6.00
C GLN A 273 27.47 64.08 6.22
N ARG A 274 28.50 63.21 6.28
CA ARG A 274 29.90 63.64 6.37
C ARG A 274 30.35 64.44 5.15
N ASN A 275 29.92 64.04 3.96
CA ASN A 275 30.28 64.73 2.73
C ASN A 275 29.58 66.10 2.62
N ALA A 276 28.37 66.24 3.17
CA ALA A 276 27.68 67.54 3.28
C ALA A 276 28.34 68.49 4.29
N ALA A 277 28.97 67.99 5.36
CA ALA A 277 29.59 68.81 6.41
C ALA A 277 31.00 69.34 6.06
N LYS A 278 31.65 68.84 4.99
CA LYS A 278 33.01 69.28 4.57
C LYS A 278 33.06 70.63 3.84
N GLY A 279 31.92 71.31 3.66
CA GLY A 279 31.81 72.56 2.88
C GLY A 279 32.05 73.88 3.64
N ALA A 280 32.30 73.87 4.95
CA ALA A 280 32.49 75.11 5.72
C ALA A 280 33.97 75.31 6.14
N PHE A 281 34.64 76.26 5.51
CA PHE A 281 35.97 76.77 5.91
C PHE A 281 35.86 77.72 7.10
N PHE A 282 36.82 77.66 8.03
CA PHE A 282 37.01 78.64 9.11
C PHE A 282 37.95 79.78 8.65
N PRO A 283 37.70 81.06 8.99
CA PRO A 283 38.61 82.16 8.64
C PRO A 283 39.71 82.38 9.70
N ILE A 284 40.94 82.53 9.21
CA ILE A 284 42.14 82.96 9.96
C ILE A 284 42.21 84.51 9.90
N LEU A 285 42.33 85.16 11.06
CA LEU A 285 42.50 86.62 11.19
C LEU A 285 43.98 87.01 10.99
N ASN A 286 44.25 87.89 10.02
CA ASN A 286 45.53 88.61 9.85
C ASN A 286 45.41 89.99 10.51
N LEU A 287 46.27 90.29 11.48
CA LEU A 287 46.33 91.59 12.16
C LEU A 287 47.39 92.47 11.48
N GLY A 288 46.96 93.58 10.88
CA GLY A 288 47.79 94.54 10.16
C GLY A 288 48.59 95.47 11.09
N ASN A 289 49.82 95.78 10.66
CA ASN A 289 50.78 96.67 11.30
C ASN A 289 50.75 98.04 10.59
N ASN A 290 50.63 99.15 11.32
CA ASN A 290 50.83 100.50 10.79
C ASN A 290 51.81 101.28 11.69
N GLN A 291 52.93 101.69 11.09
CA GLN A 291 54.02 102.48 11.67
C GLN A 291 53.66 103.97 11.77
N GLY A 292 54.13 104.64 12.82
CA GLY A 292 54.22 106.10 12.92
C GLY A 292 55.61 106.48 13.40
N ALA A 293 56.41 107.05 12.51
CA ALA A 293 57.82 107.38 12.70
C ALA A 293 58.03 108.73 13.41
N GLY A 294 59.04 108.78 14.27
CA GLY A 294 59.82 109.99 14.52
C GLY A 294 60.21 110.25 15.98
N ASP A 295 61.37 109.76 16.43
CA ASP A 295 62.33 110.66 17.10
C ASP A 295 63.80 110.14 17.15
N ARG A 296 64.69 110.88 16.50
CA ARG A 296 66.12 111.11 16.83
C ARG A 296 67.04 109.92 17.17
N VAL A 297 67.76 109.43 16.14
CA VAL A 297 69.22 109.13 15.98
C VAL A 297 70.05 108.45 17.11
N ARG A 298 69.63 108.47 18.39
CA ARG A 298 70.09 107.54 19.44
C ARG A 298 69.19 106.31 19.55
N ASP A 299 67.93 106.40 19.11
CA ASP A 299 67.01 105.25 18.99
C ASP A 299 67.42 104.33 17.83
N THR A 300 67.93 104.86 16.72
CA THR A 300 68.31 104.03 15.56
C THR A 300 69.39 102.98 15.85
N GLN A 301 70.28 103.19 16.82
CA GLN A 301 71.30 102.19 17.18
C GLN A 301 70.76 101.15 18.18
N LYS A 302 69.82 101.54 19.04
CA LYS A 302 69.11 100.63 19.93
C LYS A 302 68.09 99.81 19.14
N ASP A 303 67.35 100.43 18.23
CA ASP A 303 66.48 99.79 17.24
C ASP A 303 67.27 98.88 16.31
N LEU A 304 68.50 99.25 15.88
CA LEU A 304 69.35 98.35 15.09
C LEU A 304 69.80 97.15 15.90
N HIS A 305 70.18 97.32 17.17
CA HIS A 305 70.54 96.20 18.05
C HIS A 305 69.32 95.32 18.39
N ASP A 306 68.15 95.92 18.59
CA ASP A 306 66.90 95.20 18.84
C ASP A 306 66.43 94.49 17.56
N MET A 307 66.59 95.09 16.38
CA MET A 307 66.39 94.44 15.08
C MET A 307 67.41 93.32 14.83
N GLU A 308 68.66 93.48 15.25
CA GLU A 308 69.67 92.41 15.17
C GLU A 308 69.35 91.26 16.13
N SER A 309 68.84 91.58 17.33
CA SER A 309 68.40 90.57 18.30
C SER A 309 67.16 89.80 17.83
N THR A 310 66.18 90.48 17.24
CA THR A 310 64.99 89.85 16.67
C THR A 310 65.31 89.08 15.39
N LEU A 311 66.25 89.55 14.57
CA LEU A 311 66.77 88.77 13.44
C LEU A 311 67.49 87.52 13.90
N LYS A 312 68.29 87.60 14.97
CA LYS A 312 68.94 86.43 15.57
C LYS A 312 67.92 85.45 16.14
N GLU A 313 66.92 85.92 16.88
CA GLU A 313 65.84 85.09 17.42
C GLU A 313 65.00 84.43 16.31
N LEU A 314 64.66 85.18 15.25
CA LEU A 314 63.97 84.63 14.07
C LEU A 314 64.84 83.61 13.33
N THR A 315 66.15 83.83 13.26
CA THR A 315 67.10 82.89 12.64
C THR A 315 67.22 81.62 13.49
N ASP A 316 67.30 81.75 14.81
CA ASP A 316 67.31 80.62 15.75
C ASP A 316 65.98 79.85 15.69
N GLN A 317 64.84 80.55 15.63
CA GLN A 317 63.53 79.93 15.48
C GLN A 317 63.37 79.22 14.12
N ALA A 318 63.86 79.82 13.03
CA ALA A 318 63.88 79.17 11.73
C ALA A 318 64.78 77.93 11.73
N SER A 319 65.90 77.99 12.45
CA SER A 319 66.81 76.85 12.64
C SER A 319 66.15 75.73 13.46
N CYS A 320 65.47 76.05 14.55
CA CYS A 320 64.69 75.10 15.34
C CYS A 320 63.59 74.44 14.51
N ARG A 321 62.78 75.21 13.78
CA ARG A 321 61.75 74.68 12.87
C ARG A 321 62.33 73.79 11.77
N LEU A 322 63.51 74.14 11.25
CA LEU A 322 64.20 73.30 10.27
C LEU A 322 64.64 71.97 10.87
N THR A 323 65.11 71.95 12.12
CA THR A 323 65.46 70.70 12.82
C THR A 323 64.24 69.84 13.12
N GLU A 324 63.13 70.43 13.53
CA GLU A 324 61.85 69.73 13.72
C GLU A 324 61.34 69.12 12.41
N LEU A 325 61.40 69.89 11.31
CA LEU A 325 60.98 69.41 9.99
C LEU A 325 61.86 68.24 9.51
N LYS A 326 63.17 68.28 9.77
CA LYS A 326 64.08 67.16 9.51
C LYS A 326 63.69 65.93 10.34
N GLY A 327 63.40 66.10 11.63
CA GLY A 327 62.93 65.02 12.50
C GLY A 327 61.64 64.37 11.99
N LEU A 328 60.64 65.17 11.60
CA LEU A 328 59.39 64.67 11.01
C LEU A 328 59.61 63.97 9.66
N HIS A 329 60.58 64.43 8.87
CA HIS A 329 60.94 63.77 7.61
C HIS A 329 61.55 62.39 7.86
N ASP A 330 62.43 62.27 8.84
CA ASP A 330 63.02 60.98 9.23
C ASP A 330 61.97 60.00 9.77
N GLU A 331 60.99 60.48 10.55
CA GLU A 331 59.84 59.67 10.99
C GLU A 331 58.99 59.19 9.81
N ARG A 332 58.70 60.09 8.85
CA ARG A 332 57.97 59.72 7.63
C ARG A 332 58.71 58.64 6.84
N ILE A 333 60.03 58.71 6.75
CA ILE A 333 60.84 57.67 6.07
C ILE A 333 60.69 56.33 6.80
N LYS A 334 60.77 56.30 8.13
CA LYS A 334 60.58 55.07 8.92
C LYS A 334 59.20 54.46 8.71
N ILE A 335 58.14 55.27 8.68
CA ILE A 335 56.77 54.80 8.41
C ILE A 335 56.67 54.21 6.99
N LEU A 336 57.25 54.85 5.99
CA LEU A 336 57.25 54.35 4.62
C LEU A 336 58.01 53.01 4.49
N GLN A 337 59.11 52.84 5.23
CA GLN A 337 59.83 51.56 5.30
C GLN A 337 58.98 50.46 5.96
N HIS A 338 58.28 50.76 7.06
CA HIS A 338 57.33 49.83 7.68
C HIS A 338 56.15 49.47 6.76
N LEU A 339 55.61 50.44 6.01
CA LEU A 339 54.55 50.18 5.04
C LEU A 339 55.05 49.29 3.90
N SER A 340 56.27 49.49 3.42
CA SER A 340 56.90 48.66 2.39
C SER A 340 57.11 47.21 2.88
N SER A 341 57.59 47.03 4.12
CA SER A 341 57.77 45.69 4.68
C SER A 341 56.44 44.95 4.89
N LEU A 342 55.41 45.63 5.39
CA LEU A 342 54.04 45.11 5.48
C LEU A 342 53.48 44.75 4.11
N GLN A 343 53.66 45.62 3.11
CA GLN A 343 53.19 45.35 1.75
C GLN A 343 53.89 44.13 1.14
N ASN A 344 55.20 43.98 1.35
CA ASN A 344 55.96 42.82 0.89
C ASN A 344 55.53 41.53 1.61
N MET A 345 55.21 41.60 2.90
CA MET A 345 54.66 40.47 3.66
C MET A 345 53.29 40.06 3.12
N LEU A 346 52.40 41.01 2.86
CA LEU A 346 51.06 40.76 2.32
C LEU A 346 51.08 40.25 0.87
N LYS A 347 52.04 40.71 0.04
CA LYS A 347 52.18 40.23 -1.34
C LYS A 347 52.90 38.88 -1.44
N ASN A 348 53.60 38.44 -0.40
CA ASN A 348 54.31 37.18 -0.42
C ASN A 348 53.33 36.02 -0.24
N VAL A 349 52.97 35.39 -1.36
CA VAL A 349 52.07 34.22 -1.43
C VAL A 349 52.51 33.10 -0.50
N LYS A 350 53.83 32.89 -0.31
CA LYS A 350 54.30 31.88 0.64
C LYS A 350 53.87 32.21 2.06
N CYS A 351 53.95 33.48 2.47
CA CYS A 351 53.56 33.95 3.79
C CYS A 351 52.05 33.81 4.04
N ILE A 352 51.23 34.08 3.02
CA ILE A 352 49.78 33.83 3.06
C ILE A 352 49.51 32.32 3.15
N SER A 353 50.15 31.50 2.32
CA SER A 353 49.93 30.05 2.29
C SER A 353 50.41 29.32 3.55
N SER A 354 51.40 29.88 4.25
CA SER A 354 51.87 29.39 5.55
C SER A 354 51.10 29.97 6.74
N SER A 355 50.19 30.92 6.50
CA SER A 355 49.37 31.51 7.57
C SER A 355 48.43 30.45 8.13
N ASN A 356 48.31 30.41 9.46
CA ASN A 356 47.44 29.46 10.16
C ASN A 356 45.98 29.54 9.66
N ALA A 357 45.49 30.74 9.35
CA ALA A 357 44.14 30.95 8.83
C ALA A 357 43.94 30.27 7.45
N TYR A 358 44.94 30.34 6.57
CA TYR A 358 44.87 29.71 5.25
C TYR A 358 44.95 28.18 5.35
N LEU A 359 45.85 27.66 6.19
CA LEU A 359 45.97 26.22 6.42
C LEU A 359 44.68 25.64 6.99
N LEU A 360 44.03 26.32 7.93
CA LEU A 360 42.78 25.88 8.52
C LEU A 360 41.63 25.86 7.49
N VAL A 361 41.54 26.86 6.62
CA VAL A 361 40.57 26.87 5.51
C VAL A 361 40.86 25.77 4.49
N ARG A 362 42.14 25.54 4.15
CA ARG A 362 42.55 24.47 3.25
C ARG A 362 42.19 23.09 3.81
N ASP A 363 42.49 22.85 5.08
CA ASP A 363 42.23 21.56 5.73
C ASP A 363 40.72 21.33 5.88
N GLN A 364 39.94 22.36 6.20
CA GLN A 364 38.48 22.29 6.20
C GLN A 364 37.91 22.03 4.80
N THR A 365 38.52 22.60 3.76
CA THR A 365 38.14 22.35 2.35
C THR A 365 38.42 20.90 1.97
N GLU A 366 39.60 20.37 2.29
CA GLU A 366 39.95 18.98 1.99
C GLU A 366 39.06 18.00 2.77
N LYS A 367 38.73 18.32 4.04
CA LYS A 367 37.75 17.57 4.83
C LYS A 367 36.38 17.54 4.14
N SER A 368 35.84 18.69 3.75
CA SER A 368 34.55 18.76 3.05
C SER A 368 34.55 17.99 1.73
N LYS A 369 35.67 18.02 0.99
CA LYS A 369 35.85 17.26 -0.25
C LYS A 369 35.82 15.75 0.02
N SER A 370 36.48 15.29 1.08
CA SER A 370 36.45 13.88 1.49
C SER A 370 35.06 13.43 1.93
N GLU A 371 34.30 14.28 2.63
CA GLU A 371 32.91 14.03 3.03
C GLU A 371 31.99 13.93 1.80
N VAL A 372 32.15 14.81 0.82
CA VAL A 372 31.39 14.74 -0.45
C VAL A 372 31.65 13.42 -1.18
N LEU A 373 32.90 12.96 -1.26
CA LEU A 373 33.23 11.66 -1.88
C LEU A 373 32.62 10.48 -1.10
N GLN A 374 32.58 10.55 0.23
CA GLN A 374 31.91 9.54 1.04
C GLN A 374 30.40 9.51 0.80
N TYR A 375 29.75 10.67 0.74
CA TYR A 375 28.32 10.75 0.42
C TYR A 375 28.02 10.26 -0.99
N GLN A 376 28.88 10.56 -1.96
CA GLN A 376 28.74 10.03 -3.32
C GLN A 376 28.80 8.50 -3.32
N ALA A 377 29.77 7.89 -2.62
CA ALA A 377 29.87 6.43 -2.52
C ALA A 377 28.67 5.80 -1.81
N LEU A 378 28.11 6.46 -0.79
CA LEU A 378 26.87 6.01 -0.13
C LEU A 378 25.67 6.10 -1.06
N TYR A 379 25.56 7.16 -1.86
CA TYR A 379 24.50 7.33 -2.84
C TYR A 379 24.57 6.23 -3.93
N GLU A 380 25.76 5.95 -4.45
CA GLU A 380 25.96 4.85 -5.42
C GLU A 380 25.55 3.49 -4.84
N LYS A 381 25.87 3.21 -3.57
CA LYS A 381 25.40 2.00 -2.87
C LYS A 381 23.89 1.95 -2.74
N LEU A 382 23.24 3.04 -2.35
CA LEU A 382 21.79 3.12 -2.25
C LEU A 382 21.10 2.96 -3.60
N GLN A 383 21.71 3.47 -4.67
CA GLN A 383 21.20 3.30 -6.04
C GLN A 383 21.15 1.81 -6.42
N VAL A 384 22.23 1.07 -6.12
CA VAL A 384 22.30 -0.38 -6.37
C VAL A 384 21.31 -1.14 -5.48
N GLU A 385 21.16 -0.75 -4.21
CA GLU A 385 20.19 -1.37 -3.29
C GLU A 385 18.74 -1.17 -3.78
N LYS A 386 18.40 0.04 -4.25
CA LYS A 386 17.10 0.33 -4.87
C LYS A 386 16.83 -0.58 -6.06
N ASP A 387 17.79 -0.76 -6.95
CA ASP A 387 17.63 -1.61 -8.14
C ASP A 387 17.47 -3.09 -7.73
N ASN A 388 18.21 -3.55 -6.72
CA ASN A 388 18.04 -4.90 -6.16
C ASN A 388 16.65 -5.10 -5.54
N ILE A 389 16.12 -4.12 -4.81
CA ILE A 389 14.77 -4.17 -4.23
C ILE A 389 13.72 -4.25 -5.35
N LEU A 390 13.85 -3.44 -6.41
CA LEU A 390 12.98 -3.49 -7.59
C LEU A 390 13.00 -4.87 -8.25
N TRP A 391 14.18 -5.49 -8.36
CA TRP A 391 14.29 -6.86 -8.88
C TRP A 391 13.61 -7.89 -7.97
N ARG A 392 13.77 -7.78 -6.66
CA ARG A 392 13.09 -8.66 -5.68
C ARG A 392 11.57 -8.48 -5.69
N GLU A 393 11.09 -7.26 -5.85
CA GLU A 393 9.66 -6.96 -5.99
C GLU A 393 9.08 -7.66 -7.23
N ARG A 394 9.74 -7.56 -8.38
CA ARG A 394 9.33 -8.26 -9.61
C ARG A 394 9.33 -9.78 -9.43
N GLU A 395 10.35 -10.32 -8.79
CA GLU A 395 10.44 -11.76 -8.50
C GLU A 395 9.27 -12.22 -7.61
N LEU A 396 8.94 -11.47 -6.57
CA LEU A 396 7.80 -11.77 -5.69
C LEU A 396 6.46 -11.65 -6.43
N ASN A 397 6.32 -10.67 -7.32
CA ASN A 397 5.10 -10.52 -8.11
C ASN A 397 4.88 -11.74 -9.04
N ILE A 398 5.93 -12.22 -9.71
CA ILE A 398 5.86 -13.44 -10.53
C ILE A 398 5.51 -14.66 -9.67
N LYS A 399 6.10 -14.79 -8.47
CA LYS A 399 5.74 -15.88 -7.55
C LYS A 399 4.28 -15.80 -7.11
N ASN A 400 3.75 -14.60 -6.91
CA ASN A 400 2.34 -14.39 -6.57
C ASN A 400 1.42 -14.79 -7.73
N ASP A 401 1.74 -14.39 -8.96
CA ASP A 401 1.00 -14.79 -10.16
C ASP A 401 0.97 -16.31 -10.32
N ILE A 402 2.10 -16.98 -10.09
CA ILE A 402 2.20 -18.46 -10.10
C ILE A 402 1.32 -19.07 -9.00
N ALA A 403 1.36 -18.53 -7.78
CA ALA A 403 0.53 -19.02 -6.66
C ALA A 403 -0.97 -18.86 -6.95
N ASP A 404 -1.37 -17.77 -7.60
CA ASP A 404 -2.76 -17.54 -8.01
C ASP A 404 -3.20 -18.49 -9.11
N VAL A 405 -2.33 -18.81 -10.08
CA VAL A 405 -2.58 -19.86 -11.07
C VAL A 405 -2.78 -21.21 -10.39
N PHE A 406 -1.93 -21.59 -9.43
CA PHE A 406 -2.11 -22.83 -8.68
C PHE A 406 -3.40 -22.85 -7.87
N ARG A 407 -3.79 -21.74 -7.25
CA ARG A 407 -5.05 -21.61 -6.50
C ARG A 407 -6.26 -21.83 -7.41
N ARG A 408 -6.27 -21.23 -8.61
CA ARG A 408 -7.34 -21.43 -9.60
C ARG A 408 -7.38 -22.88 -10.09
N SER A 409 -6.23 -23.47 -10.39
CA SER A 409 -6.14 -24.87 -10.81
C SER A 409 -6.64 -25.83 -9.73
N SER A 410 -6.33 -25.57 -8.46
CA SER A 410 -6.87 -26.33 -7.32
C SER A 410 -8.38 -26.20 -7.25
N ALA A 411 -8.93 -24.99 -7.34
CA ALA A 411 -10.37 -24.77 -7.29
C ALA A 411 -11.12 -25.49 -8.43
N VAL A 412 -10.53 -25.54 -9.64
CA VAL A 412 -11.09 -26.32 -10.76
C VAL A 412 -11.03 -27.82 -10.48
N ALA A 413 -9.95 -28.32 -9.89
CA ALA A 413 -9.85 -29.73 -9.50
C ALA A 413 -10.86 -30.09 -8.41
N ASP A 414 -11.05 -29.22 -7.41
CA ASP A 414 -12.04 -29.39 -6.34
C ASP A 414 -13.47 -29.38 -6.90
N PHE A 415 -13.76 -28.48 -7.83
CA PHE A 415 -15.05 -28.44 -8.53
C PHE A 415 -15.31 -29.75 -9.30
N ARG A 416 -14.33 -30.22 -10.08
CA ARG A 416 -14.44 -31.51 -10.80
C ARG A 416 -14.62 -32.69 -9.85
N ALA A 417 -13.93 -32.69 -8.71
CA ALA A 417 -14.08 -33.73 -7.69
C ALA A 417 -15.49 -33.71 -7.08
N ALA A 418 -16.04 -32.53 -6.81
CA ALA A 418 -17.41 -32.38 -6.33
C ALA A 418 -18.44 -32.88 -7.36
N ASP A 419 -18.29 -32.50 -8.64
CA ASP A 419 -19.15 -32.96 -9.73
C ASP A 419 -19.12 -34.49 -9.88
N LEU A 420 -17.92 -35.09 -9.87
CA LEU A 420 -17.78 -36.54 -9.88
C LEU A 420 -18.42 -37.19 -8.65
N GLY A 421 -18.33 -36.55 -7.48
CA GLY A 421 -19.01 -36.99 -6.27
C GLY A 421 -20.54 -37.01 -6.43
N ILE A 422 -21.12 -36.00 -7.07
CA ILE A 422 -22.56 -35.93 -7.38
C ILE A 422 -22.95 -37.04 -8.36
N GLU A 423 -22.18 -37.25 -9.43
CA GLU A 423 -22.49 -38.31 -10.40
C GLU A 423 -22.39 -39.71 -9.78
N ILE A 424 -21.39 -39.96 -8.92
CA ILE A 424 -21.28 -41.22 -8.17
C ILE A 424 -22.53 -41.43 -7.29
N GLN A 425 -22.99 -40.39 -6.60
CA GLN A 425 -24.18 -40.46 -5.75
C GLN A 425 -25.44 -40.81 -6.57
N LYS A 426 -25.59 -40.19 -7.75
CA LYS A 426 -26.69 -40.49 -8.67
C LYS A 426 -26.65 -41.94 -9.17
N GLN A 427 -25.47 -42.47 -9.53
CA GLN A 427 -25.31 -43.87 -9.94
C GLN A 427 -25.69 -44.84 -8.81
N ILE A 428 -25.35 -44.51 -7.55
CA ILE A 428 -25.76 -45.30 -6.38
C ILE A 428 -27.28 -45.32 -6.25
N GLU A 429 -27.95 -44.18 -6.44
CA GLU A 429 -29.42 -44.09 -6.41
C GLU A 429 -30.08 -44.90 -7.52
N GLU A 430 -29.53 -44.88 -8.74
CA GLU A 430 -29.99 -45.71 -9.85
C GLU A 430 -29.84 -47.21 -9.56
N ILE A 431 -28.69 -47.63 -9.02
CA ILE A 431 -28.47 -49.02 -8.59
C ILE A 431 -29.50 -49.44 -7.53
N ASN A 432 -29.74 -48.60 -6.52
CA ASN A 432 -30.74 -48.87 -5.48
C ASN A 432 -32.16 -49.01 -6.05
N MET A 433 -32.52 -48.19 -7.04
CA MET A 433 -33.81 -48.27 -7.74
C MET A 433 -33.95 -49.57 -8.53
N ILE A 434 -32.90 -49.98 -9.25
CA ILE A 434 -32.87 -51.26 -9.98
C ILE A 434 -32.97 -52.43 -9.01
N GLU A 435 -32.23 -52.40 -7.90
CA GLU A 435 -32.27 -53.44 -6.88
C GLU A 435 -33.67 -53.56 -6.26
N SER A 436 -34.34 -52.43 -6.01
CA SER A 436 -35.74 -52.40 -5.54
C SER A 436 -36.69 -53.03 -6.56
N LYS A 437 -36.58 -52.65 -7.84
CA LYS A 437 -37.39 -53.24 -8.94
C LYS A 437 -37.14 -54.74 -9.09
N LEU A 438 -35.89 -55.19 -8.93
CA LEU A 438 -35.55 -56.61 -8.97
C LEU A 438 -36.17 -57.37 -7.79
N LYS A 439 -36.13 -56.80 -6.58
CA LYS A 439 -36.81 -57.35 -5.40
C LYS A 439 -38.33 -57.42 -5.61
N GLU A 440 -38.94 -56.44 -6.26
CA GLU A 440 -40.37 -56.45 -6.59
C GLU A 440 -40.72 -57.50 -7.65
N ALA A 441 -39.96 -57.59 -8.75
CA ALA A 441 -40.14 -58.63 -9.77
C ALA A 441 -39.98 -60.05 -9.19
N SER A 442 -39.09 -60.24 -8.20
CA SER A 442 -38.95 -61.52 -7.50
C SER A 442 -40.17 -61.91 -6.65
N ARG A 443 -41.08 -60.96 -6.38
CA ARG A 443 -42.35 -61.18 -5.65
C ARG A 443 -43.55 -61.41 -6.58
N GLU A 444 -43.40 -61.26 -7.90
CA GLU A 444 -44.51 -61.52 -8.84
C GLU A 444 -44.91 -63.01 -8.87
N PRO A 445 -46.23 -63.32 -8.93
CA PRO A 445 -46.74 -64.68 -8.68
C PRO A 445 -46.53 -65.66 -9.84
N GLY A 446 -46.06 -65.20 -11.00
CA GLY A 446 -46.04 -65.98 -12.24
C GLY A 446 -45.30 -67.31 -12.12
N ARG A 447 -44.26 -67.39 -11.29
CA ARG A 447 -43.54 -68.65 -11.07
C ARG A 447 -44.36 -69.70 -10.31
N LYS A 448 -45.24 -69.27 -9.39
CA LYS A 448 -46.15 -70.18 -8.65
C LYS A 448 -47.34 -70.61 -9.49
N GLU A 449 -47.84 -69.72 -10.34
CA GLU A 449 -48.95 -69.98 -11.26
C GLU A 449 -48.54 -70.94 -12.38
N ILE A 450 -47.37 -70.74 -12.99
CA ILE A 450 -46.79 -71.67 -13.98
C ILE A 450 -46.52 -73.05 -13.35
N ILE A 451 -46.04 -73.11 -12.10
CA ILE A 451 -45.82 -74.40 -11.40
C ILE A 451 -47.16 -75.08 -11.07
N ALA A 452 -48.21 -74.33 -10.77
CA ALA A 452 -49.55 -74.88 -10.55
C ALA A 452 -50.14 -75.46 -11.85
N GLU A 453 -50.04 -74.74 -12.97
CA GLU A 453 -50.46 -75.22 -14.29
C GLU A 453 -49.67 -76.47 -14.71
N PHE A 454 -48.34 -76.47 -14.53
CA PHE A 454 -47.52 -77.66 -14.79
C PHE A 454 -47.90 -78.85 -13.92
N LYS A 455 -48.24 -78.62 -12.64
CA LYS A 455 -48.74 -79.67 -11.75
C LYS A 455 -50.09 -80.21 -12.20
N THR A 456 -50.99 -79.35 -12.67
CA THR A 456 -52.29 -79.79 -13.20
C THR A 456 -52.13 -80.64 -14.47
N LEU A 457 -51.24 -80.24 -15.37
CA LEU A 457 -50.93 -80.99 -16.59
C LEU A 457 -50.28 -82.35 -16.29
N LEU A 458 -49.34 -82.39 -15.35
CA LEU A 458 -48.72 -83.65 -14.90
C LEU A 458 -49.72 -84.58 -14.20
N SER A 459 -50.77 -84.02 -13.59
CA SER A 459 -51.81 -84.81 -12.90
C SER A 459 -52.87 -85.37 -13.87
N SER A 460 -53.11 -84.72 -15.02
CA SER A 460 -54.05 -85.23 -16.04
C SER A 460 -53.44 -86.26 -16.99
N PHE A 461 -52.11 -86.26 -17.15
CA PHE A 461 -51.39 -87.16 -18.05
C PHE A 461 -51.64 -88.67 -17.84
N PRO A 462 -51.76 -89.22 -16.60
CA PRO A 462 -52.05 -90.64 -16.39
C PRO A 462 -53.46 -91.05 -16.86
N GLU A 463 -54.44 -90.15 -16.73
CA GLU A 463 -55.82 -90.39 -17.18
C GLU A 463 -55.87 -90.43 -18.71
N ASP A 464 -55.20 -89.49 -19.38
CA ASP A 464 -55.08 -89.45 -20.85
C ASP A 464 -54.34 -90.67 -21.41
N MET A 465 -53.30 -91.15 -20.70
CA MET A 465 -52.58 -92.37 -21.06
C MET A 465 -53.45 -93.62 -20.91
N SER A 466 -54.32 -93.68 -19.90
CA SER A 466 -55.30 -94.76 -19.71
C SER A 466 -56.32 -94.82 -20.85
N ILE A 467 -56.83 -93.66 -21.29
CA ILE A 467 -57.73 -93.55 -22.44
C ILE A 467 -57.03 -94.07 -23.70
N MET A 468 -55.79 -93.67 -23.95
CA MET A 468 -54.99 -94.09 -25.11
C MET A 468 -54.69 -95.60 -25.11
N GLN A 469 -54.45 -96.19 -23.93
CA GLN A 469 -54.20 -97.62 -23.75
C GLN A 469 -55.46 -98.48 -23.99
N SER A 470 -56.64 -97.92 -23.67
CA SER A 470 -57.95 -98.53 -23.97
C SER A 470 -58.32 -98.51 -25.45
N GLU A 471 -57.77 -97.58 -26.23
CA GLU A 471 -57.89 -97.58 -27.69
C GLU A 471 -56.90 -98.56 -28.33
N LEU A 472 -55.68 -98.66 -27.80
CA LEU A 472 -54.66 -99.60 -28.27
C LEU A 472 -55.10 -101.08 -28.14
N SER A 473 -55.90 -101.40 -27.13
CA SER A 473 -56.45 -102.75 -26.93
C SER A 473 -57.49 -103.13 -27.99
N LYS A 474 -58.23 -102.18 -28.55
CA LYS A 474 -59.18 -102.39 -29.67
C LYS A 474 -58.44 -102.69 -30.99
N TYR A 475 -57.32 -102.01 -31.24
CA TYR A 475 -56.49 -102.28 -32.43
C TYR A 475 -55.77 -103.64 -32.37
N LYS A 476 -55.67 -104.25 -31.19
CA LYS A 476 -55.03 -105.56 -30.99
C LYS A 476 -55.89 -106.73 -31.49
N GLU A 477 -57.20 -106.56 -31.56
CA GLU A 477 -58.14 -107.54 -32.13
C GLU A 477 -58.05 -107.58 -33.67
N ALA A 478 -57.74 -106.43 -34.30
CA ALA A 478 -57.43 -106.32 -35.73
C ALA A 478 -56.07 -106.93 -36.12
N ALA A 479 -55.17 -107.19 -35.16
CA ALA A 479 -53.87 -107.82 -35.42
C ALA A 479 -53.96 -109.34 -35.72
N SER A 480 -55.14 -109.94 -35.59
CA SER A 480 -55.43 -111.30 -36.07
C SER A 480 -55.26 -111.40 -37.60
N ASP A 481 -55.64 -110.36 -38.34
CA ASP A 481 -55.54 -110.29 -39.81
C ASP A 481 -54.09 -110.11 -40.31
N VAL A 482 -53.14 -109.80 -39.41
CA VAL A 482 -51.71 -109.59 -39.72
C VAL A 482 -50.98 -110.89 -40.08
N HIS A 483 -51.56 -112.07 -39.82
CA HIS A 483 -50.96 -113.33 -40.28
C HIS A 483 -50.96 -113.48 -41.82
N SER A 484 -51.87 -112.79 -42.54
CA SER A 484 -51.85 -112.66 -44.00
C SER A 484 -50.67 -111.80 -44.50
N LEU A 485 -50.36 -110.72 -43.77
CA LEU A 485 -49.28 -109.78 -44.11
C LEU A 485 -47.87 -110.34 -43.82
N ARG A 486 -47.76 -111.45 -43.06
CA ARG A 486 -46.49 -112.12 -42.78
C ARG A 486 -45.87 -112.80 -44.01
N ALA A 487 -46.67 -113.17 -45.01
CA ALA A 487 -46.18 -113.73 -46.27
C ALA A 487 -45.51 -112.67 -47.16
N ASP A 488 -46.00 -111.43 -47.13
CA ASP A 488 -45.45 -110.32 -47.93
C ASP A 488 -44.11 -109.80 -47.36
N VAL A 489 -43.87 -109.96 -46.05
CA VAL A 489 -42.60 -109.58 -45.40
C VAL A 489 -41.42 -110.47 -45.85
N GLN A 490 -41.67 -111.74 -46.19
CA GLN A 490 -40.63 -112.64 -46.72
C GLN A 490 -40.16 -112.25 -48.14
N SER A 491 -41.00 -111.59 -48.93
CA SER A 491 -40.64 -111.00 -50.23
C SER A 491 -39.70 -109.80 -50.10
N LEU A 492 -39.90 -108.98 -49.07
CA LEU A 492 -39.09 -107.78 -48.82
C LEU A 492 -37.70 -108.09 -48.22
N SER A 493 -37.55 -109.20 -47.49
CA SER A 493 -36.25 -109.68 -46.98
C SER A 493 -35.24 -110.01 -48.10
N CYS A 494 -35.69 -110.56 -49.24
CA CYS A 494 -34.83 -110.83 -50.41
C CYS A 494 -34.36 -109.55 -51.15
N ILE A 495 -34.99 -108.40 -50.91
CA ILE A 495 -34.54 -107.10 -51.44
C ILE A 495 -33.50 -106.47 -50.50
N LEU A 496 -33.62 -106.73 -49.19
CA LEU A 496 -32.68 -106.23 -48.18
C LEU A 496 -31.29 -106.87 -48.30
N GLU A 497 -31.19 -108.18 -48.55
CA GLU A 497 -29.91 -108.89 -48.76
C GLU A 497 -29.11 -108.33 -49.96
N ARG A 498 -29.79 -107.88 -51.03
CA ARG A 498 -29.12 -107.24 -52.19
C ARG A 498 -28.60 -105.83 -51.90
N LYS A 499 -29.16 -105.12 -50.91
CA LYS A 499 -28.66 -103.80 -50.47
C LYS A 499 -27.48 -103.93 -49.51
N GLN A 500 -27.52 -104.93 -48.63
CA GLN A 500 -26.51 -105.14 -47.60
C GLN A 500 -25.12 -105.52 -48.18
N VAL A 501 -25.09 -106.26 -49.30
CA VAL A 501 -23.84 -106.57 -50.01
C VAL A 501 -23.18 -105.31 -50.61
N LYS A 502 -23.98 -104.38 -51.15
CA LYS A 502 -23.47 -103.11 -51.73
C LYS A 502 -22.97 -102.11 -50.69
N GLU A 503 -23.56 -102.13 -49.49
CA GLU A 503 -23.15 -101.27 -48.36
C GLU A 503 -21.89 -101.80 -47.66
N CYS A 504 -21.69 -103.12 -47.63
CA CYS A 504 -20.46 -103.77 -47.15
C CYS A 504 -19.24 -103.48 -48.05
N GLU A 505 -19.40 -103.47 -49.38
CA GLU A 505 -18.31 -103.11 -50.31
C GLU A 505 -17.93 -101.63 -50.19
N ALA A 506 -18.91 -100.73 -50.04
CA ALA A 506 -18.69 -99.29 -49.89
C ALA A 506 -18.12 -98.88 -48.51
N SER A 507 -18.34 -99.68 -47.47
CA SER A 507 -17.73 -99.49 -46.14
C SER A 507 -16.34 -100.12 -46.04
N SER A 508 -16.09 -101.22 -46.75
CA SER A 508 -14.75 -101.83 -46.87
C SER A 508 -13.77 -100.94 -47.65
N ALA A 509 -14.23 -100.26 -48.71
CA ALA A 509 -13.41 -99.28 -49.42
C ALA A 509 -13.00 -98.09 -48.51
N ARG A 510 -13.96 -97.58 -47.71
CA ARG A 510 -13.69 -96.51 -46.74
C ARG A 510 -12.75 -96.94 -45.60
N SER A 511 -12.78 -98.19 -45.15
CA SER A 511 -11.84 -98.66 -44.15
C SER A 511 -10.43 -98.85 -44.71
N ALA A 512 -10.30 -99.24 -46.00
CA ALA A 512 -9.01 -99.33 -46.67
C ALA A 512 -8.36 -97.94 -46.83
N ASP A 513 -9.14 -96.90 -47.15
CA ASP A 513 -8.67 -95.51 -47.22
C ASP A 513 -8.22 -94.99 -45.84
N GLN A 514 -8.96 -95.29 -44.77
CA GLN A 514 -8.57 -94.95 -43.40
C GLN A 514 -7.30 -95.68 -42.94
N VAL A 515 -7.09 -96.93 -43.35
CA VAL A 515 -5.85 -97.67 -43.06
C VAL A 515 -4.67 -97.09 -43.84
N ALA A 516 -4.86 -96.66 -45.09
CA ALA A 516 -3.83 -95.97 -45.86
C ALA A 516 -3.46 -94.60 -45.24
N GLU A 517 -4.43 -93.86 -44.71
CA GLU A 517 -4.19 -92.63 -43.94
C GLU A 517 -3.45 -92.90 -42.63
N MET A 518 -3.82 -93.93 -41.88
CA MET A 518 -3.09 -94.33 -40.67
C MET A 518 -1.64 -94.70 -40.98
N GLN A 519 -1.38 -95.42 -42.08
CA GLN A 519 -0.01 -95.74 -42.51
C GLN A 519 0.78 -94.48 -42.90
N LYS A 520 0.15 -93.50 -43.56
CA LYS A 520 0.77 -92.19 -43.85
C LYS A 520 1.07 -91.39 -42.57
N LEU A 521 0.14 -91.35 -41.63
CA LEU A 521 0.35 -90.70 -40.33
C LEU A 521 1.43 -91.42 -39.51
N GLN A 522 1.51 -92.74 -39.61
CA GLN A 522 2.54 -93.54 -38.94
C GLN A 522 3.93 -93.33 -39.57
N ALA A 523 4.02 -93.16 -40.89
CA ALA A 523 5.24 -92.73 -41.57
C ALA A 523 5.66 -91.31 -41.14
N LEU A 524 4.70 -90.37 -41.07
CA LEU A 524 4.96 -88.99 -40.62
C LEU A 524 5.41 -88.95 -39.15
N VAL A 525 4.87 -89.81 -38.29
CA VAL A 525 5.35 -89.99 -36.91
C VAL A 525 6.75 -90.61 -36.86
N GLN A 526 7.09 -91.50 -37.78
CA GLN A 526 8.43 -92.07 -37.87
C GLN A 526 9.45 -91.04 -38.35
N ASP A 527 9.12 -90.23 -39.35
CA ASP A 527 9.91 -89.09 -39.82
C ASP A 527 10.08 -88.06 -38.71
N LEU A 528 9.02 -87.77 -37.93
CA LEU A 528 9.10 -86.90 -36.76
C LEU A 528 10.02 -87.48 -35.67
N LYS A 529 10.02 -88.80 -35.46
CA LYS A 529 10.95 -89.46 -34.52
C LYS A 529 12.39 -89.45 -35.03
N GLU A 530 12.62 -89.52 -36.33
CA GLU A 530 13.94 -89.33 -36.93
C GLU A 530 14.40 -87.87 -36.79
N SER A 531 13.51 -86.91 -37.03
CA SER A 531 13.79 -85.49 -36.81
C SER A 531 14.09 -85.19 -35.32
N ASP A 532 13.42 -85.83 -34.36
CA ASP A 532 13.71 -85.70 -32.92
C ASP A 532 15.08 -86.29 -32.55
N ARG A 533 15.50 -87.38 -33.20
CA ARG A 533 16.85 -87.95 -33.03
C ARG A 533 17.92 -87.03 -33.62
N GLU A 534 17.68 -86.46 -34.80
CA GLU A 534 18.56 -85.47 -35.42
C GLU A 534 18.64 -84.19 -34.58
N LEU A 535 17.51 -83.71 -34.05
CA LEU A 535 17.46 -82.52 -33.18
C LEU A 535 18.19 -82.76 -31.85
N LYS A 536 18.10 -83.97 -31.28
CA LYS A 536 18.90 -84.38 -30.12
C LYS A 536 20.39 -84.47 -30.45
N LEU A 537 20.76 -84.93 -31.65
CA LEU A 537 22.16 -84.93 -32.11
C LEU A 537 22.69 -83.50 -32.29
N ILE A 538 21.88 -82.59 -32.83
CA ILE A 538 22.19 -81.15 -32.95
C ILE A 538 22.33 -80.51 -31.57
N LEU A 539 21.44 -80.82 -30.62
CA LEU A 539 21.55 -80.35 -29.24
C LEU A 539 22.80 -80.86 -28.53
N GLU A 540 23.20 -82.12 -28.78
CA GLU A 540 24.43 -82.69 -28.24
C GLU A 540 25.69 -82.09 -28.91
N MET A 541 25.62 -81.73 -30.20
CA MET A 541 26.67 -80.93 -30.88
C MET A 541 26.77 -79.52 -30.29
N TYR A 542 25.67 -78.81 -30.12
CA TYR A 542 25.65 -77.48 -29.47
C TYR A 542 26.20 -77.55 -28.04
N ARG A 543 25.92 -78.62 -27.31
CA ARG A 543 26.44 -78.85 -25.95
C ARG A 543 27.95 -79.15 -25.93
N ARG A 544 28.52 -79.69 -27.01
CA ARG A 544 29.98 -79.95 -27.14
C ARG A 544 30.76 -78.81 -27.80
N GLU A 545 30.09 -77.84 -28.42
CA GLU A 545 30.74 -76.76 -29.20
C GLU A 545 30.49 -75.34 -28.64
N SER A 546 29.61 -75.15 -27.64
CA SER A 546 29.41 -73.83 -27.04
C SER A 546 30.31 -73.60 -25.83
N THR A 547 31.50 -73.04 -26.08
CA THR A 547 32.28 -72.33 -25.04
C THR A 547 31.88 -70.85 -24.95
N ASP A 548 30.67 -70.49 -25.39
CA ASP A 548 30.21 -69.10 -25.37
C ASP A 548 28.67 -69.03 -25.19
N SER A 549 28.21 -68.98 -23.93
CA SER A 549 26.78 -69.08 -23.58
C SER A 549 26.23 -67.86 -22.83
N ARG A 550 26.99 -66.77 -22.70
CA ARG A 550 26.50 -65.55 -22.02
C ARG A 550 26.08 -64.47 -23.02
N ASP A 551 26.91 -64.21 -24.02
CA ASP A 551 26.72 -63.09 -24.94
C ASP A 551 25.53 -63.29 -25.88
N VAL A 552 25.24 -64.55 -26.28
CA VAL A 552 24.07 -64.88 -27.12
C VAL A 552 22.76 -64.71 -26.36
N MET A 553 22.74 -65.01 -25.06
CA MET A 553 21.55 -64.84 -24.23
C MET A 553 21.28 -63.36 -23.95
N GLU A 554 22.33 -62.59 -23.66
CA GLU A 554 22.22 -61.14 -23.49
C GLU A 554 21.78 -60.43 -24.77
N ALA A 555 22.27 -60.87 -25.94
CA ALA A 555 21.83 -60.34 -27.24
C ALA A 555 20.33 -60.58 -27.51
N ARG A 556 19.80 -61.77 -27.14
CA ARG A 556 18.36 -62.07 -27.29
C ARG A 556 17.49 -61.28 -26.32
N ASP A 557 17.93 -61.08 -25.09
CA ASP A 557 17.21 -60.24 -24.12
C ASP A 557 17.16 -58.77 -24.56
N LEU A 558 18.24 -58.27 -25.17
CA LEU A 558 18.26 -56.93 -25.76
C LEU A 558 17.34 -56.82 -26.98
N GLU A 559 17.26 -57.86 -27.81
CA GLU A 559 16.34 -57.93 -28.96
C GLU A 559 14.87 -57.91 -28.52
N TYR A 560 14.50 -58.68 -27.47
CA TYR A 560 13.14 -58.65 -26.92
C TYR A 560 12.76 -57.29 -26.34
N LYS A 561 13.70 -56.64 -25.63
CA LYS A 561 13.51 -55.27 -25.12
C LYS A 561 13.31 -54.28 -26.27
N ALA A 562 14.10 -54.38 -27.33
CA ALA A 562 13.96 -53.53 -28.51
C ALA A 562 12.60 -53.75 -29.20
N TRP A 563 12.14 -55.00 -29.33
CA TRP A 563 10.84 -55.32 -29.90
C TRP A 563 9.65 -54.76 -29.10
N ALA A 564 9.71 -54.81 -27.76
CA ALA A 564 8.71 -54.21 -26.89
C ALA A 564 8.64 -52.68 -27.07
N HIS A 565 9.80 -52.02 -27.23
CA HIS A 565 9.86 -50.59 -27.52
C HIS A 565 9.27 -50.24 -28.88
N VAL A 566 9.57 -51.02 -29.92
CA VAL A 566 9.00 -50.82 -31.27
C VAL A 566 7.48 -50.99 -31.26
N GLN A 567 6.96 -51.98 -30.54
CA GLN A 567 5.51 -52.20 -30.47
C GLN A 567 4.78 -51.08 -29.72
N THR A 568 5.41 -50.53 -28.67
CA THR A 568 4.89 -49.37 -27.92
C THR A 568 4.95 -48.09 -28.77
N LEU A 569 6.01 -47.91 -29.56
CA LEU A 569 6.11 -46.84 -30.54
C LEU A 569 5.05 -47.00 -31.64
N LYS A 570 4.80 -48.22 -32.10
CA LYS A 570 3.80 -48.52 -33.14
C LYS A 570 2.37 -48.23 -32.66
N SER A 571 2.02 -48.54 -31.41
CA SER A 571 0.71 -48.21 -30.86
C SER A 571 0.54 -46.72 -30.58
N SER A 572 1.62 -46.01 -30.22
CA SER A 572 1.57 -44.55 -30.02
C SER A 572 1.60 -43.74 -31.33
N LEU A 573 2.18 -44.31 -32.40
CA LEU A 573 2.17 -43.79 -33.77
C LEU A 573 1.01 -44.36 -34.60
N ASP A 574 0.05 -45.05 -33.98
CA ASP A 574 -1.13 -45.53 -34.68
C ASP A 574 -1.92 -44.32 -35.24
N GLU A 575 -1.93 -44.23 -36.56
CA GLU A 575 -2.39 -43.07 -37.33
C GLU A 575 -3.85 -42.73 -37.00
N HIS A 576 -4.66 -43.75 -36.71
CA HIS A 576 -6.06 -43.59 -36.32
C HIS A 576 -6.24 -42.89 -34.95
N ASN A 577 -5.39 -43.21 -33.97
CA ASN A 577 -5.42 -42.55 -32.65
C ASN A 577 -4.92 -41.11 -32.71
N LEU A 578 -3.99 -40.82 -33.61
CA LEU A 578 -3.53 -39.45 -33.88
C LEU A 578 -4.61 -38.64 -34.60
N GLU A 579 -5.24 -39.20 -35.63
CA GLU A 579 -6.34 -38.59 -36.37
C GLU A 579 -7.52 -38.27 -35.44
N LEU A 580 -7.90 -39.20 -34.55
CA LEU A 580 -8.96 -38.98 -33.58
C LEU A 580 -8.63 -37.81 -32.64
N ARG A 581 -7.40 -37.75 -32.11
CA ARG A 581 -6.96 -36.63 -31.25
C ARG A 581 -6.96 -35.29 -31.98
N VAL A 582 -6.51 -35.27 -33.24
CA VAL A 582 -6.55 -34.05 -34.07
C VAL A 582 -7.98 -33.63 -34.34
N LYS A 583 -8.88 -34.58 -34.62
CA LYS A 583 -10.30 -34.29 -34.83
C LYS A 583 -10.95 -33.69 -33.58
N THR A 584 -10.73 -34.29 -32.40
CA THR A 584 -11.23 -33.75 -31.14
C THR A 584 -10.64 -32.37 -30.85
N ALA A 585 -9.34 -32.17 -31.07
CA ALA A 585 -8.71 -30.85 -30.89
C ALA A 585 -9.28 -29.78 -31.84
N ASN A 586 -9.56 -30.13 -33.10
CA ASN A 586 -10.20 -29.23 -34.06
C ASN A 586 -11.65 -28.91 -33.70
N GLU A 587 -12.40 -29.89 -33.17
CA GLU A 587 -13.76 -29.68 -32.66
C GLU A 587 -13.76 -28.75 -31.44
N ASP A 588 -12.84 -28.94 -30.50
CA ASP A 588 -12.66 -28.07 -29.33
C ASP A 588 -12.23 -26.64 -29.74
N GLU A 589 -11.34 -26.52 -30.72
CA GLU A 589 -10.93 -25.22 -31.27
C GLU A 589 -12.11 -24.51 -31.94
N ALA A 590 -12.93 -25.21 -32.71
CA ALA A 590 -14.11 -24.64 -33.34
C ALA A 590 -15.12 -24.13 -32.30
N ILE A 591 -15.35 -24.88 -31.23
CA ILE A 591 -16.21 -24.46 -30.10
C ILE A 591 -15.62 -23.20 -29.43
N SER A 592 -14.31 -23.17 -29.20
CA SER A 592 -13.61 -22.02 -28.62
C SER A 592 -13.75 -20.78 -29.51
N GLN A 593 -13.54 -20.90 -30.83
CA GLN A 593 -13.71 -19.80 -31.78
C GLN A 593 -15.15 -19.30 -31.84
N GLN A 594 -16.14 -20.19 -31.78
CA GLN A 594 -17.55 -19.82 -31.75
C GLN A 594 -17.92 -19.04 -30.47
N THR A 595 -17.43 -19.48 -29.31
CA THR A 595 -17.66 -18.77 -28.04
C THR A 595 -16.96 -17.41 -28.01
N LEU A 596 -15.76 -17.30 -28.58
CA LEU A 596 -15.06 -16.02 -28.74
C LEU A 596 -15.85 -15.06 -29.63
N ALA A 597 -16.34 -15.52 -30.80
CA ALA A 597 -17.14 -14.69 -31.70
C ALA A 597 -18.44 -14.20 -31.04
N ALA A 598 -19.09 -15.04 -30.22
CA ALA A 598 -20.27 -14.65 -29.45
C ALA A 598 -19.94 -13.58 -28.39
N ALA A 599 -18.84 -13.73 -27.66
CA ALA A 599 -18.38 -12.74 -26.69
C ALA A 599 -17.98 -11.41 -27.35
N GLU A 600 -17.33 -11.45 -28.52
CA GLU A 600 -17.01 -10.27 -29.31
C GLU A 600 -18.26 -9.52 -29.78
N ALA A 601 -19.32 -10.24 -30.17
CA ALA A 601 -20.60 -9.64 -30.52
C ALA A 601 -21.27 -8.97 -29.31
N GLU A 602 -21.24 -9.60 -28.13
CA GLU A 602 -21.77 -9.00 -26.89
C GLU A 602 -21.00 -7.73 -26.49
N ILE A 603 -19.66 -7.75 -26.60
CA ILE A 603 -18.82 -6.57 -26.35
C ILE A 603 -19.19 -5.44 -27.32
N ALA A 604 -19.43 -5.75 -28.61
CA ALA A 604 -19.85 -4.76 -29.59
C ALA A 604 -21.21 -4.14 -29.25
N GLU A 605 -22.18 -4.95 -28.80
CA GLU A 605 -23.49 -4.47 -28.34
C GLU A 605 -23.37 -3.58 -27.10
N LEU A 606 -22.59 -4.00 -26.10
CA LEU A 606 -22.36 -3.21 -24.88
C LEU A 606 -21.68 -1.87 -25.20
N ARG A 607 -20.72 -1.85 -26.12
CA ARG A 607 -20.11 -0.60 -26.62
C ARG A 607 -21.15 0.31 -27.27
N GLN A 608 -22.03 -0.23 -28.10
CA GLN A 608 -23.10 0.54 -28.73
C GLN A 608 -24.08 1.14 -27.69
N ARG A 609 -24.46 0.35 -26.67
CA ARG A 609 -25.32 0.82 -25.57
C ARG A 609 -24.66 1.92 -24.75
N LEU A 610 -23.35 1.80 -24.48
CA LEU A 610 -22.59 2.82 -23.78
C LEU A 610 -22.57 4.14 -24.55
N GLU A 611 -22.33 4.10 -25.86
CA GLU A 611 -22.36 5.30 -26.71
C GLU A 611 -23.76 5.89 -26.85
N ALA A 612 -24.82 5.09 -26.80
CA ALA A 612 -26.19 5.59 -26.70
C ALA A 612 -26.43 6.32 -25.37
N SER A 613 -26.03 5.73 -24.25
CA SER A 613 -26.14 6.33 -22.92
C SER A 613 -25.36 7.63 -22.80
N LYS A 614 -24.13 7.69 -23.34
CA LYS A 614 -23.33 8.93 -23.39
C LYS A 614 -24.06 10.04 -24.14
N ARG A 615 -24.66 9.73 -25.30
CA ARG A 615 -25.45 10.71 -26.06
C ARG A 615 -26.66 11.21 -25.28
N ASP A 616 -27.36 10.33 -24.55
CA ASP A 616 -28.47 10.73 -23.69
C ASP A 616 -28.02 11.62 -22.53
N ILE A 617 -26.88 11.31 -21.89
CA ILE A 617 -26.30 12.15 -20.84
C ILE A 617 -25.95 13.53 -21.37
N SER A 618 -25.32 13.63 -22.55
CA SER A 618 -25.02 14.92 -23.17
C SER A 618 -26.31 15.73 -23.41
N ARG A 619 -27.34 15.10 -23.98
CA ARG A 619 -28.64 15.76 -24.19
C ARG A 619 -29.25 16.26 -22.88
N LEU A 620 -29.24 15.45 -21.82
CA LEU A 620 -29.76 15.85 -20.52
C LEU A 620 -28.95 16.98 -19.89
N THR A 621 -27.64 16.98 -20.08
CA THR A 621 -26.75 18.05 -19.61
C THR A 621 -27.05 19.37 -20.31
N ASP A 622 -27.28 19.34 -21.62
CA ASP A 622 -27.67 20.52 -22.40
C ASP A 622 -29.03 21.08 -21.95
N VAL A 623 -30.00 20.19 -21.70
CA VAL A 623 -31.31 20.58 -21.15
C VAL A 623 -31.17 21.23 -19.77
N LEU A 624 -30.34 20.65 -18.88
CA LEU A 624 -30.09 21.20 -17.55
C LEU A 624 -29.43 22.58 -17.64
N LYS A 625 -28.45 22.75 -18.53
CA LYS A 625 -27.79 24.04 -18.75
C LYS A 625 -28.78 25.10 -19.23
N SER A 626 -29.62 24.77 -20.21
CA SER A 626 -30.67 25.67 -20.70
C SER A 626 -31.65 26.06 -19.59
N LYS A 627 -32.04 25.11 -18.73
CA LYS A 627 -32.89 25.40 -17.57
C LYS A 627 -32.20 26.28 -16.52
N ASN A 628 -30.89 26.12 -16.33
CA ASN A 628 -30.13 26.99 -15.46
C ASN A 628 -30.06 28.42 -16.02
N GLU A 629 -29.82 28.57 -17.33
CA GLU A 629 -29.86 29.88 -18.01
C GLU A 629 -31.25 30.55 -17.87
N GLU A 630 -32.33 29.78 -17.98
CA GLU A 630 -33.69 30.27 -17.72
C GLU A 630 -33.86 30.75 -16.26
N ASN A 631 -33.36 29.98 -15.29
CA ASN A 631 -33.41 30.36 -13.87
C ASN A 631 -32.60 31.63 -13.56
N GLU A 632 -31.42 31.79 -14.15
CA GLU A 632 -30.63 33.03 -14.01
C GLU A 632 -31.38 34.24 -14.60
N SER A 633 -32.10 34.05 -15.71
CA SER A 633 -32.98 35.08 -16.25
C SER A 633 -34.11 35.45 -15.28
N TYR A 634 -34.76 34.46 -14.66
CA TYR A 634 -35.78 34.72 -13.64
C TYR A 634 -35.20 35.40 -12.40
N LEU A 635 -34.01 35.02 -11.95
CA LEU A 635 -33.33 35.69 -10.84
C LEU A 635 -33.03 37.16 -11.16
N SER A 636 -32.57 37.43 -12.38
CA SER A 636 -32.31 38.81 -12.85
C SER A 636 -33.59 39.64 -12.90
N GLU A 637 -34.71 39.04 -13.31
CA GLU A 637 -36.02 39.71 -13.29
C GLU A 637 -36.49 40.00 -11.86
N ILE A 638 -36.32 39.03 -10.94
CA ILE A 638 -36.63 39.20 -9.51
C ILE A 638 -35.78 40.32 -8.91
N GLU A 639 -34.48 40.38 -9.20
CA GLU A 639 -33.58 41.43 -8.73
C GLU A 639 -34.00 42.80 -9.28
N SER A 640 -34.35 42.89 -10.56
CA SER A 640 -34.86 44.12 -11.16
C SER A 640 -36.17 44.58 -10.54
N ILE A 641 -37.09 43.67 -10.24
CA ILE A 641 -38.35 43.98 -9.54
C ILE A 641 -38.07 44.45 -8.11
N GLY A 642 -37.14 43.80 -7.42
CA GLY A 642 -36.69 44.18 -6.08
C GLY A 642 -36.15 45.61 -6.03
N GLN A 643 -35.26 45.95 -6.97
CA GLN A 643 -34.70 47.31 -7.06
C GLN A 643 -35.78 48.36 -7.35
N ALA A 644 -36.73 48.08 -8.26
CA ALA A 644 -37.83 48.99 -8.54
C ALA A 644 -38.74 49.21 -7.32
N TYR A 645 -38.96 48.16 -6.52
CA TYR A 645 -39.71 48.25 -5.27
C TYR A 645 -38.99 49.12 -4.24
N ASP A 646 -37.68 48.93 -4.07
CA ASP A 646 -36.86 49.73 -3.16
C ASP A 646 -36.84 51.22 -3.55
N ASP A 647 -36.72 51.52 -4.85
CA ASP A 647 -36.78 52.90 -5.35
C ASP A 647 -38.14 53.55 -5.07
N MET A 648 -39.23 52.81 -5.29
CA MET A 648 -40.58 53.26 -4.95
C MET A 648 -40.75 53.47 -3.44
N GLN A 649 -40.19 52.60 -2.62
CA GLN A 649 -40.22 52.73 -1.16
C GLN A 649 -39.45 53.98 -0.70
N ASN A 650 -38.29 54.27 -1.30
CA ASN A 650 -37.51 55.48 -1.04
C ASN A 650 -38.28 56.75 -1.46
N GLN A 651 -38.96 56.73 -2.61
CA GLN A 651 -39.83 57.83 -3.02
C GLN A 651 -40.98 58.06 -2.03
N ASN A 652 -41.63 56.99 -1.57
CA ASN A 652 -42.69 57.07 -0.56
C ASN A 652 -42.16 57.65 0.77
N GLN A 653 -40.97 57.25 1.22
CA GLN A 653 -40.34 57.83 2.41
C GLN A 653 -40.08 59.32 2.24
N HIS A 654 -39.55 59.74 1.09
CA HIS A 654 -39.30 61.15 0.79
C HIS A 654 -40.60 61.99 0.78
N LEU A 655 -41.67 61.47 0.17
CA LEU A 655 -42.99 62.12 0.21
C LEU A 655 -43.53 62.24 1.64
N LEU A 656 -43.38 61.18 2.45
CA LEU A 656 -43.79 61.21 3.85
C LEU A 656 -43.03 62.28 4.64
N GLN A 657 -41.73 62.45 4.35
CA GLN A 657 -40.90 63.47 4.95
C GLN A 657 -41.34 64.89 4.52
N GLN A 658 -41.65 65.09 3.24
CA GLN A 658 -42.21 66.37 2.76
C GLN A 658 -43.55 66.74 3.42
N ILE A 659 -44.43 65.75 3.63
CA ILE A 659 -45.69 65.95 4.36
C ILE A 659 -45.39 66.39 5.79
N THR A 660 -44.47 65.70 6.46
CA THR A 660 -44.06 66.03 7.83
C THR A 660 -43.49 67.45 7.93
N GLU A 661 -42.62 67.85 6.99
CA GLU A 661 -42.09 69.21 6.93
C GLU A 661 -43.19 70.26 6.71
N ARG A 662 -44.17 69.97 5.83
CA ARG A 662 -45.33 70.85 5.64
C ARG A 662 -46.17 70.99 6.90
N ASP A 663 -46.39 69.89 7.61
CA ASP A 663 -47.13 69.91 8.87
C ASP A 663 -46.37 70.73 9.94
N ASP A 664 -45.04 70.60 10.01
CA ASP A 664 -44.19 71.44 10.87
C ASP A 664 -44.27 72.94 10.50
N TYR A 665 -44.31 73.28 9.21
CA TYR A 665 -44.53 74.65 8.77
C TYR A 665 -45.91 75.17 9.16
N ASN A 666 -46.96 74.35 9.01
CA ASN A 666 -48.31 74.71 9.43
C ASN A 666 -48.37 74.95 10.95
N ILE A 667 -47.76 74.08 11.77
CA ILE A 667 -47.70 74.26 13.23
C ILE A 667 -46.97 75.57 13.60
N LYS A 668 -45.86 75.90 12.91
CA LYS A 668 -45.15 77.17 13.11
C LYS A 668 -46.00 78.37 12.68
N PHE A 669 -46.75 78.25 11.59
CA PHE A 669 -47.66 79.29 11.11
C PHE A 669 -48.80 79.54 12.12
N ASP A 670 -49.42 78.48 12.63
CA ASP A 670 -50.43 78.55 13.69
C ASP A 670 -49.87 79.11 15.01
N GLY A 671 -48.60 78.79 15.31
CA GLY A 671 -47.86 79.38 16.41
C GLY A 671 -47.57 80.89 16.24
N VAL A 672 -47.34 81.36 15.01
CA VAL A 672 -47.20 82.79 14.68
C VAL A 672 -48.55 83.51 14.76
N ILE A 673 -49.64 82.89 14.30
CA ILE A 673 -51.01 83.41 14.47
C ILE A 673 -51.33 83.57 15.97
N SER A 674 -51.04 82.55 16.78
CA SER A 674 -51.20 82.61 18.24
C SER A 674 -50.34 83.71 18.91
N LYS A 675 -49.21 84.08 18.29
CA LYS A 675 -48.31 85.16 18.76
C LYS A 675 -48.78 86.55 18.33
N ILE A 676 -49.44 86.66 17.18
CA ILE A 676 -50.09 87.89 16.72
C ILE A 676 -51.32 88.17 17.60
N ASP A 677 -52.10 87.13 17.94
CA ASP A 677 -53.26 87.25 18.82
C ASP A 677 -52.90 87.63 20.27
N SER A 678 -51.65 87.41 20.71
CA SER A 678 -51.15 87.84 22.03
C SER A 678 -50.47 89.20 22.06
N LEU A 679 -50.21 89.82 20.91
CA LEU A 679 -49.68 91.20 20.78
C LEU A 679 -50.76 92.23 20.42
N GLY A 680 -51.99 91.78 20.10
CA GLY A 680 -53.16 92.63 19.85
C GLY A 680 -54.10 92.81 21.05
N GLY A 681 -53.68 92.37 22.25
CA GLY A 681 -54.42 92.49 23.51
C GLY A 681 -53.91 93.62 24.40
#